data_AF-T1JF92-F1
#
_entry.id   AF-T1JF92-F1
#
_cell.length_a   1.000
_cell.length_b   1.000
_cell.length_c   1.000
_cell.angle_alpha   90.00
_cell.angle_beta   90.00
_cell.angle_gamma   90.00
#
_symmetry.space_group_name_H-M   'P 1'
#
loop_
_entity.id
_entity.type
_entity.pdbx_description
1 polymer ?
#
loop_
_entity_poly.entity_id
_entity_poly.type
_entity_poly.pdbx_seq_one_letter_code
_entity_poly.pdbx_strand_id
1 'polypeptide(L)'
;MTFSYSKRCSTVKNIGNFWQLLFIWKASVYKMLWVDLSIFLFLYYAMGLSYNFLLEGKAKEIFEEICYYCEAQMSLIDPLSFVLGFYVSNIIDRWITQLRTLPVVDYIATDVSVGIKGMDAQTRLMRRTIMRYINVSFIMAMMVICTPVQRRFPSFDHLVVAGLRIHEGNTCMLFDSEKKALEIIHEKMPIYNVYWVPLIWAVNIATKAQQQNIITNHNQGEEIKERIDEFHAKCELLLTYDWISVPLIYTQVVSLAVYTFFLAAIFGRQVLDQESSEHHVHQPIDIYFPIFTILQFIFYMGWLKVAKIMINPFGDDDDDFEINWLIDKNIQVGFAIVDEVHLYIPKMVKDKFWDEVIPKFLPYEKEKDMKLEQAPIVLNPKIPLFKNDKFRWVKRKKAILESSIRQKECMNIEQPSDIGTSVVLPETINQHDIFLQQQMQYSKKRWNLLAIIIHVHWRASVYKLLWVDLSIFLFLYYTMGLSYNFLLEGRSKVIFEEICYYCAAEMHFIPLSFVLGFYVSNIIDRWIAQVRALPVVDYIATDVSVSIKGMDTETRIMRRTIMRYINVSFIMAMMVICTPVQKRFPSFDHLVVAGRMLFNSEKKALESIHDKMPLHNVYWVPLIWAVNIICKARQQNIITNDSEAANIIKKIGAFQANCKLLLTYDYVSIPLIYTQVVSLAVYTFFLAAILGRQVLDQDEEHRVLQPIDIYFPMFTILQFVFYMGWLKVAEILINPFGDDDDDFEINWLIDKNIQMGYAIVDEVHLRIPKMVKDQFWKEVIPKILPYGEEKDMNLEHAPRVLDPKKPLFHIEKFSWRGDDGKKNENQFWNQVLGRGMHGRTRSTR
;
A
#
# COMPACT_ATOMS: atom_id res chain seq x y z
N MET A 1 22.84 3.49 -7.81
CA MET A 1 21.59 2.70 -7.70
C MET A 1 21.03 2.86 -6.30
N THR A 2 19.78 3.32 -6.21
CA THR A 2 18.93 3.35 -5.01
C THR A 2 19.06 2.02 -4.27
N PHE A 3 19.20 2.07 -2.95
CA PHE A 3 19.41 0.86 -2.16
C PHE A 3 18.10 0.08 -1.91
N SER A 4 17.84 -0.96 -2.72
CA SER A 4 16.71 -1.87 -2.49
C SER A 4 17.09 -3.00 -1.53
N TYR A 5 16.28 -3.18 -0.48
CA TYR A 5 16.40 -4.28 0.50
C TYR A 5 15.16 -5.18 0.56
N SER A 6 14.18 -5.00 -0.34
CA SER A 6 12.90 -5.73 -0.36
C SER A 6 13.08 -7.25 -0.27
N LYS A 7 14.03 -7.81 -1.03
CA LYS A 7 14.31 -9.25 -1.04
C LYS A 7 14.81 -9.79 0.31
N ARG A 8 15.51 -8.98 1.10
CA ARG A 8 15.97 -9.35 2.46
C ARG A 8 14.81 -9.41 3.46
N CYS A 9 13.71 -8.70 3.18
CA CYS A 9 12.49 -8.70 3.97
C CYS A 9 11.40 -9.62 3.40
N SER A 10 11.77 -10.68 2.66
CA SER A 10 10.81 -11.58 2.00
C SER A 10 10.19 -12.64 2.90
N THR A 11 10.63 -12.76 4.15
CA THR A 11 9.99 -13.66 5.12
C THR A 11 10.28 -13.24 6.55
N VAL A 12 9.26 -13.23 7.41
CA VAL A 12 9.30 -12.95 8.85
C VAL A 12 9.56 -14.20 9.71
N LYS A 13 9.71 -15.38 9.07
CA LYS A 13 9.89 -16.67 9.78
C LYS A 13 11.24 -16.79 10.49
N ASN A 14 12.26 -16.09 10.02
CA ASN A 14 13.58 -16.11 10.64
C ASN A 14 13.67 -15.06 11.75
N ILE A 15 14.35 -15.40 12.84
CA ILE A 15 14.60 -14.47 13.94
C ILE A 15 15.43 -13.30 13.41
N GLY A 16 14.86 -12.10 13.49
CA GLY A 16 15.54 -10.83 13.31
C GLY A 16 15.84 -10.38 11.88
N ASN A 17 14.86 -10.31 10.97
CA ASN A 17 15.12 -9.66 9.68
C ASN A 17 15.45 -8.18 9.82
N PHE A 18 14.71 -7.45 10.67
CA PHE A 18 15.04 -6.05 10.95
C PHE A 18 16.38 -5.90 11.70
N TRP A 19 16.86 -6.93 12.41
CA TRP A 19 18.22 -6.92 12.96
C TRP A 19 19.28 -6.92 11.87
N GLN A 20 19.09 -7.69 10.80
CA GLN A 20 20.01 -7.69 9.66
C GLN A 20 20.07 -6.31 8.99
N LEU A 21 18.95 -5.58 9.01
CA LEU A 21 18.90 -4.21 8.48
C LEU A 21 19.73 -3.25 9.33
N LEU A 22 19.77 -3.38 10.66
CA LEU A 22 20.57 -2.52 11.54
C LEU A 22 22.08 -2.59 11.26
N PHE A 23 22.59 -3.68 10.69
CA PHE A 23 24.03 -3.82 10.41
C PHE A 23 24.46 -3.34 9.01
N ILE A 24 23.53 -2.78 8.23
CA ILE A 24 23.84 -2.23 6.90
C ILE A 24 24.42 -0.83 7.08
N TRP A 25 25.56 -0.53 6.43
CA TRP A 25 26.19 0.80 6.46
C TRP A 25 25.70 1.74 5.35
N LYS A 26 25.51 1.24 4.12
CA LYS A 26 25.03 2.04 2.99
C LYS A 26 23.58 2.47 3.23
N ALA A 27 23.23 3.73 2.93
CA ALA A 27 21.90 4.28 3.19
C ALA A 27 21.43 4.13 4.66
N SER A 28 22.36 4.05 5.62
CA SER A 28 22.02 3.78 7.02
C SER A 28 21.93 5.04 7.87
N VAL A 29 21.25 4.92 9.01
CA VAL A 29 21.16 5.96 10.03
C VAL A 29 22.57 6.35 10.49
N TYR A 30 23.46 5.37 10.65
CA TYR A 30 24.83 5.59 11.14
C TYR A 30 25.65 6.42 10.16
N LYS A 31 25.59 6.11 8.85
CA LYS A 31 26.28 6.89 7.81
C LYS A 31 25.83 8.35 7.78
N MET A 32 24.56 8.61 8.13
CA MET A 32 23.99 9.96 8.11
C MET A 32 24.20 10.75 9.42
N LEU A 33 24.30 10.06 10.55
CA LEU A 33 24.39 10.69 11.87
C LEU A 33 25.80 10.78 12.44
N TRP A 34 26.78 10.00 11.97
CA TRP A 34 28.09 9.92 12.64
C TRP A 34 28.78 11.28 12.81
N VAL A 35 28.67 12.19 11.84
CA VAL A 35 29.25 13.55 11.94
C VAL A 35 28.53 14.35 13.02
N ASP A 36 27.20 14.42 12.96
CA ASP A 36 26.41 15.22 13.91
C ASP A 36 26.54 14.66 15.33
N LEU A 37 26.56 13.33 15.48
CA LEU A 37 26.77 12.65 16.76
C LEU A 37 28.17 12.92 17.31
N SER A 38 29.20 12.93 16.45
CA SER A 38 30.57 13.24 16.87
C SER A 38 30.68 14.68 17.37
N ILE A 39 30.02 15.63 16.72
CA ILE A 39 29.96 17.04 17.15
C ILE A 39 29.21 17.15 18.49
N PHE A 40 28.06 16.49 18.63
CA PHE A 40 27.28 16.47 19.86
C PHE A 40 28.11 15.92 21.03
N LEU A 41 28.75 14.76 20.85
CA LEU A 41 29.59 14.14 21.87
C LEU A 41 30.81 15.01 22.21
N PHE A 42 31.45 15.62 21.21
CA PHE A 42 32.55 16.54 21.44
C PHE A 42 32.13 17.72 22.33
N LEU A 43 31.00 18.36 22.04
CA LEU A 43 30.47 19.47 22.85
C LEU A 43 30.06 19.01 24.25
N TYR A 44 29.37 17.86 24.35
CA TYR A 44 28.96 17.27 25.62
C TYR A 44 30.18 17.01 26.53
N TYR A 45 31.20 16.34 26.01
CA TYR A 45 32.42 16.07 26.76
C TYR A 45 33.26 17.33 27.03
N ALA A 46 33.29 18.30 26.11
CA ALA A 46 33.96 19.57 26.36
C ALA A 46 33.34 20.32 27.54
N MET A 47 32.00 20.34 27.66
CA MET A 47 31.30 20.94 28.80
C MET A 47 31.58 20.17 30.09
N GLY A 48 31.50 18.84 30.06
CA GLY A 48 31.80 18.00 31.22
C GLY A 48 33.25 18.14 31.71
N LEU A 49 34.22 18.22 30.80
CA LEU A 49 35.62 18.49 31.15
C LEU A 49 35.82 19.90 31.71
N SER A 50 35.07 20.88 31.20
CA SER A 50 35.12 22.26 31.71
C SER A 50 34.57 22.33 33.14
N TYR A 51 33.46 21.63 33.41
CA TYR A 51 32.90 21.51 34.75
C TYR A 51 33.86 20.84 35.75
N ASN A 52 34.50 19.75 35.34
CA ASN A 52 35.37 18.97 36.23
C ASN A 52 36.76 19.60 36.47
N PHE A 53 37.33 20.31 35.49
CA PHE A 53 38.73 20.75 35.54
C PHE A 53 38.94 22.27 35.43
N LEU A 54 37.98 23.06 34.96
CA LEU A 54 38.14 24.50 34.74
C LEU A 54 37.31 25.37 35.70
N LEU A 55 36.13 24.91 36.10
CA LEU A 55 35.19 25.67 36.93
C LEU A 55 35.43 25.42 38.42
N GLU A 56 35.63 26.50 39.18
CA GLU A 56 35.82 26.47 40.64
C GLU A 56 34.88 27.44 41.36
N GLY A 57 34.47 27.09 42.58
CA GLY A 57 33.64 27.90 43.46
C GLY A 57 32.30 28.31 42.83
N LYS A 58 31.97 29.62 42.89
CA LYS A 58 30.69 30.16 42.39
C LYS A 58 30.40 29.87 40.91
N ALA A 59 31.42 29.73 40.09
CA ALA A 59 31.22 29.45 38.66
C ALA A 59 30.67 28.03 38.42
N LYS A 60 31.01 27.10 39.32
CA LYS A 60 30.53 25.72 39.30
C LYS A 60 29.05 25.64 39.73
N GLU A 61 28.68 26.36 40.79
CA GLU A 61 27.28 26.50 41.24
C GLU A 61 26.38 27.08 40.13
N ILE A 62 26.82 28.15 39.46
CA ILE A 62 26.06 28.74 38.33
C ILE A 62 25.88 27.73 37.19
N PHE A 63 26.90 26.91 36.91
CA PHE A 63 26.80 25.88 35.88
C PHE A 63 25.77 24.80 36.26
N GLU A 64 25.73 24.38 37.52
CA GLU A 64 24.74 23.44 38.03
C GLU A 64 23.31 24.00 37.87
N GLU A 65 23.09 25.26 38.26
CA GLU A 65 21.79 25.94 38.04
C GLU A 65 21.38 25.98 36.56
N ILE A 66 22.31 26.23 35.65
CA ILE A 66 22.05 26.20 34.20
C ILE A 66 21.66 24.79 33.74
N CYS A 67 22.33 23.76 34.24
CA CYS A 67 22.01 22.37 33.91
C CYS A 67 20.60 22.01 34.38
N TYR A 68 20.25 22.33 35.64
CA TYR A 68 18.90 22.11 36.16
C TYR A 68 17.83 22.88 35.37
N TYR A 69 18.11 24.13 35.00
CA TYR A 69 17.22 24.91 34.15
C TYR A 69 17.01 24.22 32.80
N CYS A 70 18.08 23.77 32.13
CA CYS A 70 17.99 23.11 30.83
C CYS A 70 17.19 21.80 30.90
N GLU A 71 17.42 20.97 31.92
CA GLU A 71 16.67 19.72 32.09
C GLU A 71 15.17 19.98 32.32
N ALA A 72 14.84 20.99 33.13
CA ALA A 72 13.45 21.39 33.34
C ALA A 72 12.78 21.89 32.03
N GLN A 73 13.49 22.68 31.22
CA GLN A 73 12.97 23.17 29.94
C GLN A 73 12.82 22.07 28.88
N MET A 74 13.66 21.02 28.90
CA MET A 74 13.55 19.91 27.97
C MET A 74 12.21 19.17 28.07
N SER A 75 11.66 19.04 29.28
CA SER A 75 10.33 18.44 29.52
C SER A 75 9.19 19.24 28.86
N LEU A 76 9.35 20.55 28.67
CA LEU A 76 8.36 21.38 27.98
C LEU A 76 8.37 21.15 26.45
N ILE A 77 9.43 20.54 25.92
CA ILE A 77 9.61 20.25 24.49
C ILE A 77 9.03 18.87 24.11
N ASP A 78 8.36 18.16 25.03
CA ASP A 78 7.66 16.88 24.80
C ASP A 78 6.83 16.78 23.48
N PRO A 79 6.19 17.85 22.96
CA PRO A 79 5.52 17.81 21.65
C PRO A 79 6.45 17.60 20.44
N LEU A 80 7.76 17.50 20.62
CA LEU A 80 8.74 17.31 19.53
C LEU A 80 8.40 16.09 18.66
N SER A 81 8.03 14.98 19.30
CA SER A 81 7.65 13.75 18.59
C SER A 81 6.41 13.93 17.71
N PHE A 82 5.47 14.78 18.13
CA PHE A 82 4.28 15.11 17.38
C PHE A 82 4.63 15.96 16.14
N VAL A 83 5.33 17.09 16.35
CA VAL A 83 5.71 18.00 15.25
C VAL A 83 6.56 17.29 14.21
N LEU A 84 7.53 16.49 14.66
CA LEU A 84 8.40 15.72 13.78
C LEU A 84 7.62 14.65 13.01
N GLY A 85 6.66 13.98 13.65
CA GLY A 85 5.84 12.95 13.02
C GLY A 85 4.93 13.46 11.90
N PHE A 86 4.26 14.60 12.11
CA PHE A 86 3.45 15.22 11.05
C PHE A 86 4.31 15.75 9.90
N TYR A 87 5.49 16.31 10.22
CA TYR A 87 6.42 16.80 9.21
C TYR A 87 6.96 15.67 8.34
N VAL A 88 7.46 14.60 8.95
CA VAL A 88 8.00 13.43 8.25
C VAL A 88 6.92 12.75 7.40
N SER A 89 5.71 12.57 7.93
CA SER A 89 4.62 11.93 7.18
C SER A 89 4.23 12.73 5.93
N ASN A 90 4.12 14.07 6.03
CA ASN A 90 3.84 14.92 4.87
C ASN A 90 4.96 14.82 3.81
N ILE A 91 6.22 14.76 4.22
CA ILE A 91 7.34 14.58 3.30
C ILE A 91 7.29 13.21 2.61
N ILE A 92 6.96 12.14 3.35
CA ILE A 92 6.78 10.81 2.77
C ILE A 92 5.66 10.82 1.73
N ASP A 93 4.52 11.45 2.03
CA ASP A 93 3.40 11.55 1.08
C ASP A 93 3.82 12.27 -0.21
N ARG A 94 4.58 13.37 -0.10
CA ARG A 94 5.15 14.07 -1.26
C ARG A 94 6.10 13.18 -2.04
N TRP A 95 7.01 12.49 -1.35
CA TRP A 95 7.99 11.58 -1.95
C TRP A 95 7.32 10.43 -2.70
N ILE A 96 6.31 9.78 -2.11
CA ILE A 96 5.51 8.72 -2.76
C ILE A 96 4.80 9.28 -4.00
N THR A 97 4.27 10.50 -3.91
CA THR A 97 3.56 11.12 -5.04
C THR A 97 4.51 11.48 -6.19
N GLN A 98 5.71 11.98 -5.89
CA GLN A 98 6.76 12.21 -6.88
C GLN A 98 7.18 10.90 -7.57
N LEU A 99 7.37 9.83 -6.79
CA LEU A 99 7.69 8.49 -7.31
C LEU A 99 6.62 7.98 -8.29
N ARG A 100 5.33 8.09 -7.93
CA ARG A 100 4.20 7.67 -8.79
C ARG A 100 4.05 8.52 -10.06
N THR A 101 4.49 9.77 -10.00
CA THR A 101 4.43 10.73 -11.10
C THR A 101 5.52 10.52 -12.13
N LEU A 102 6.63 9.84 -11.80
CA LEU A 102 7.75 9.62 -12.72
C LEU A 102 7.27 9.12 -14.09
N PRO A 103 7.46 9.91 -15.16
CA PRO A 103 6.89 9.62 -16.46
C PRO A 103 7.73 8.58 -17.18
N VAL A 104 7.02 7.76 -17.95
CA VAL A 104 7.61 6.62 -18.65
C VAL A 104 6.98 6.45 -20.00
N VAL A 105 7.79 5.98 -20.94
CA VAL A 105 7.44 6.06 -22.36
C VAL A 105 6.72 4.84 -22.92
N ASP A 106 6.63 3.75 -22.14
CA ASP A 106 6.16 2.45 -22.62
C ASP A 106 4.76 2.53 -23.28
N TYR A 107 3.84 3.31 -22.69
CA TYR A 107 2.47 3.49 -23.23
C TYR A 107 2.46 4.28 -24.52
N ILE A 108 3.12 5.45 -24.52
CA ILE A 108 3.16 6.33 -25.69
C ILE A 108 3.86 5.62 -26.84
N ALA A 109 4.93 4.87 -26.55
CA ALA A 109 5.62 4.05 -27.54
C ALA A 109 4.70 2.99 -28.17
N THR A 110 3.85 2.36 -27.35
CA THR A 110 2.85 1.40 -27.83
C THR A 110 1.84 2.10 -28.75
N ASP A 111 1.28 3.23 -28.31
CA ASP A 111 0.27 3.97 -29.06
C ASP A 111 0.85 4.54 -30.37
N VAL A 112 2.10 5.03 -30.37
CA VAL A 112 2.84 5.49 -31.56
C VAL A 112 3.13 4.33 -32.51
N SER A 113 3.51 3.16 -31.99
CA SER A 113 3.77 1.95 -32.79
C SER A 113 2.49 1.46 -33.47
N VAL A 114 1.35 1.53 -32.78
CA VAL A 114 0.04 1.14 -33.32
C VAL A 114 -0.51 2.16 -34.32
N GLY A 115 -0.42 3.45 -34.00
CA GLY A 115 -1.04 4.51 -34.78
C GLY A 115 -0.34 4.78 -36.11
N ILE A 116 1.00 4.83 -36.12
CA ILE A 116 1.79 5.10 -37.34
C ILE A 116 2.14 3.79 -38.03
N LYS A 117 1.23 3.36 -38.92
CA LYS A 117 1.34 2.13 -39.68
C LYS A 117 2.35 2.29 -40.83
N GLY A 118 3.25 1.31 -40.99
CA GLY A 118 4.17 1.25 -42.14
C GLY A 118 5.56 0.72 -41.78
N MET A 119 6.17 -0.01 -42.70
CA MET A 119 7.58 -0.43 -42.61
C MET A 119 8.52 0.45 -43.43
N ASP A 120 7.98 1.46 -44.10
CA ASP A 120 8.76 2.38 -44.92
C ASP A 120 9.71 3.21 -44.05
N ALA A 121 10.88 3.57 -44.62
CA ALA A 121 11.88 4.38 -43.93
C ALA A 121 11.30 5.69 -43.37
N GLN A 122 10.35 6.31 -44.08
CA GLN A 122 9.66 7.52 -43.61
C GLN A 122 8.82 7.27 -42.36
N THR A 123 7.98 6.23 -42.35
CA THR A 123 7.11 5.91 -41.20
C THR A 123 7.93 5.47 -39.99
N ARG A 124 9.01 4.71 -40.21
CA ARG A 124 10.00 4.36 -39.19
C ARG A 124 10.66 5.62 -38.60
N LEU A 125 11.07 6.55 -39.45
CA LEU A 125 11.65 7.83 -39.02
C LEU A 125 10.65 8.65 -38.19
N MET A 126 9.38 8.72 -38.59
CA MET A 126 8.34 9.44 -37.84
C MET A 126 8.15 8.86 -36.44
N ARG A 127 8.04 7.53 -36.31
CA ARG A 127 7.91 6.85 -35.01
C ARG A 127 9.13 7.11 -34.10
N ARG A 128 10.34 6.94 -34.64
CA ARG A 128 11.58 7.17 -33.88
C ARG A 128 11.72 8.64 -33.47
N THR A 129 11.35 9.58 -34.32
CA THR A 129 11.43 11.01 -34.01
C THR A 129 10.45 11.43 -32.92
N ILE A 130 9.21 10.93 -32.94
CA ILE A 130 8.24 11.18 -31.85
C ILE A 130 8.81 10.69 -30.51
N MET A 131 9.32 9.45 -30.46
CA MET A 131 9.90 8.92 -29.23
C MET A 131 11.14 9.67 -28.77
N ARG A 132 11.98 10.11 -29.71
CA ARG A 132 13.16 10.92 -29.41
C ARG A 132 12.74 12.26 -28.77
N TYR A 133 11.76 12.95 -29.32
CA TYR A 133 11.29 14.23 -28.76
C TYR A 133 10.68 14.11 -27.37
N ILE A 134 9.91 13.04 -27.10
CA ILE A 134 9.37 12.77 -25.76
C ILE A 134 10.51 12.54 -24.76
N ASN A 135 11.51 11.73 -25.14
CA ASN A 135 12.67 11.48 -24.28
C ASN A 135 13.53 12.74 -24.07
N VAL A 136 13.74 13.56 -25.11
CA VAL A 136 14.47 14.83 -25.00
C VAL A 136 13.74 15.78 -24.06
N SER A 137 12.41 15.91 -24.17
CA SER A 137 11.62 16.72 -23.24
C SER A 137 11.79 16.26 -21.79
N PHE A 138 11.74 14.95 -21.54
CA PHE A 138 11.96 14.40 -20.22
C PHE A 138 13.35 14.71 -19.69
N ILE A 139 14.40 14.53 -20.50
CA ILE A 139 15.77 14.85 -20.10
C ILE A 139 15.89 16.34 -19.78
N MET A 140 15.31 17.23 -20.60
CA MET A 140 15.32 18.68 -20.36
C MET A 140 14.59 19.06 -19.06
N ALA A 141 13.49 18.39 -18.73
CA ALA A 141 12.81 18.58 -17.45
C ALA A 141 13.69 18.10 -16.28
N MET A 142 14.31 16.92 -16.41
CA MET A 142 15.18 16.34 -15.39
C MET A 142 16.51 17.10 -15.23
N MET A 143 17.02 17.76 -16.27
CA MET A 143 18.21 18.63 -16.20
C MET A 143 18.02 19.81 -15.25
N VAL A 144 16.78 20.24 -15.02
CA VAL A 144 16.47 21.34 -14.09
C VAL A 144 16.36 20.85 -12.65
N ILE A 145 15.70 19.71 -12.42
CA ILE A 145 15.37 19.26 -11.06
C ILE A 145 16.36 18.24 -10.47
N CYS A 146 17.11 17.52 -11.30
CA CYS A 146 17.93 16.39 -10.88
C CYS A 146 19.44 16.66 -11.08
N THR A 147 20.19 16.72 -9.97
CA THR A 147 21.62 17.04 -9.99
C THR A 147 22.47 15.98 -10.73
N PRO A 148 22.27 14.65 -10.57
CA PRO A 148 22.98 13.67 -11.38
C PRO A 148 22.72 13.79 -12.88
N VAL A 149 21.51 14.19 -13.29
CA VAL A 149 21.17 14.38 -14.71
C VAL A 149 21.78 15.68 -15.24
N GLN A 150 21.76 16.76 -14.46
CA GLN A 150 22.42 18.02 -14.81
C GLN A 150 23.94 17.83 -14.98
N ARG A 151 24.58 17.01 -14.14
CA ARG A 151 26.00 16.65 -14.29
C ARG A 151 26.28 15.82 -15.55
N ARG A 152 25.34 14.95 -15.94
CA ARG A 152 25.42 14.14 -17.17
C ARG A 152 25.17 14.98 -18.43
N PHE A 153 24.22 15.92 -18.37
CA PHE A 153 23.83 16.80 -19.46
C PHE A 153 23.80 18.27 -18.99
N PRO A 154 24.95 18.96 -18.91
CA PRO A 154 24.98 20.35 -18.46
C PRO A 154 24.40 21.37 -19.45
N SER A 155 24.49 21.08 -20.75
CA SER A 155 24.06 22.00 -21.83
C SER A 155 23.36 21.26 -22.96
N PHE A 156 22.69 22.00 -23.85
CA PHE A 156 22.09 21.42 -25.05
C PHE A 156 23.12 20.77 -25.99
N ASP A 157 24.39 21.18 -25.96
CA ASP A 157 25.47 20.50 -26.70
C ASP A 157 25.64 19.06 -26.28
N HIS A 158 25.50 18.79 -24.98
CA HIS A 158 25.61 17.43 -24.46
C HIS A 158 24.47 16.56 -24.96
N LEU A 159 23.30 17.11 -25.27
CA LEU A 159 22.20 16.38 -25.90
C LEU A 159 22.42 16.14 -27.40
N VAL A 160 23.19 17.01 -28.08
CA VAL A 160 23.61 16.78 -29.47
C VAL A 160 24.65 15.66 -29.52
N VAL A 161 25.65 15.71 -28.63
CA VAL A 161 26.73 14.71 -28.56
C VAL A 161 26.24 13.38 -27.98
N ALA A 162 25.28 13.42 -27.05
CA ALA A 162 24.64 12.24 -26.51
C ALA A 162 23.76 11.59 -27.59
N GLY A 163 24.41 10.78 -28.42
CA GLY A 163 23.77 9.83 -29.30
C GLY A 163 24.00 8.41 -28.80
N LEU A 164 23.07 7.52 -29.09
CA LEU A 164 23.29 6.09 -28.90
C LEU A 164 24.49 5.70 -29.77
N ARG A 165 25.61 5.34 -29.14
CA ARG A 165 26.74 4.67 -29.78
C ARG A 165 26.36 3.21 -30.07
N ILE A 166 25.23 3.01 -30.75
CA ILE A 166 24.88 1.73 -31.35
C ILE A 166 25.64 1.72 -32.69
N HIS A 167 26.45 0.69 -32.87
CA HIS A 167 27.27 0.48 -34.05
C HIS A 167 26.51 0.88 -35.34
N GLU A 168 27.13 1.77 -36.14
CA GLU A 168 26.76 2.16 -37.52
C GLU A 168 25.77 3.32 -37.75
N GLY A 169 25.69 4.31 -36.86
CA GLY A 169 25.19 5.63 -37.27
C GLY A 169 25.18 6.65 -36.14
N ASN A 170 25.78 7.82 -36.37
CA ASN A 170 25.73 8.96 -35.45
C ASN A 170 24.26 9.39 -35.22
N THR A 171 23.59 8.75 -34.26
CA THR A 171 22.19 9.04 -33.93
C THR A 171 22.18 9.96 -32.71
N CYS A 172 22.26 11.27 -32.93
CA CYS A 172 22.19 12.28 -31.87
C CYS A 172 20.77 12.38 -31.27
N MET A 173 20.65 12.68 -29.97
CA MET A 173 19.34 12.95 -29.37
C MET A 173 18.73 14.26 -29.90
N LEU A 174 19.56 15.27 -30.16
CA LEU A 174 19.20 16.52 -30.82
C LEU A 174 20.05 16.74 -32.07
N PHE A 175 19.42 17.12 -33.18
CA PHE A 175 20.16 17.60 -34.36
C PHE A 175 20.53 19.07 -34.21
N ASP A 176 21.60 19.53 -34.86
CA ASP A 176 22.04 20.94 -34.80
C ASP A 176 20.95 21.93 -35.24
N SER A 177 20.10 21.54 -36.19
CA SER A 177 18.96 22.35 -36.62
C SER A 177 17.89 22.50 -35.53
N GLU A 178 17.65 21.43 -34.77
CA GLU A 178 16.67 21.40 -33.68
C GLU A 178 17.20 22.16 -32.46
N LYS A 179 18.49 22.01 -32.16
CA LYS A 179 19.18 22.78 -31.13
C LYS A 179 19.04 24.28 -31.40
N LYS A 180 19.36 24.74 -32.62
CA LYS A 180 19.21 26.16 -33.00
C LYS A 180 17.77 26.65 -32.82
N ALA A 181 16.77 25.83 -33.13
CA ALA A 181 15.37 26.19 -32.92
C ALA A 181 15.03 26.32 -31.42
N LEU A 182 15.56 25.45 -30.56
CA LEU A 182 15.41 25.58 -29.10
C LEU A 182 16.09 26.85 -28.57
N GLU A 183 17.30 27.16 -29.04
CA GLU A 183 18.05 28.36 -28.64
C GLU A 183 17.29 29.64 -28.99
N ILE A 184 16.74 29.75 -30.20
CA ILE A 184 15.94 30.91 -30.62
C ILE A 184 14.71 31.10 -29.71
N ILE A 185 14.08 30.02 -29.27
CA ILE A 185 12.92 30.08 -28.37
C ILE A 185 13.36 30.46 -26.96
N HIS A 186 14.47 29.89 -26.49
CA HIS A 186 15.03 30.20 -25.18
C HIS A 186 15.50 31.66 -25.09
N GLU A 187 16.10 32.23 -26.14
CA GLU A 187 16.46 33.65 -26.24
C GLU A 187 15.23 34.56 -26.13
N LYS A 188 14.09 34.15 -26.70
CA LYS A 188 12.82 34.88 -26.59
C LYS A 188 12.16 34.73 -25.21
N MET A 189 12.47 33.66 -24.48
CA MET A 189 11.87 33.32 -23.18
C MET A 189 12.94 32.85 -22.18
N PRO A 190 13.86 33.73 -21.76
CA PRO A 190 15.02 33.31 -20.96
C PRO A 190 14.66 32.84 -19.54
N ILE A 191 13.49 33.24 -19.04
CA ILE A 191 13.03 32.93 -17.68
C ILE A 191 12.41 31.53 -17.60
N TYR A 192 11.88 31.01 -18.70
CA TYR A 192 11.07 29.79 -18.69
C TYR A 192 11.85 28.59 -19.26
N ASN A 193 11.66 27.42 -18.64
CA ASN A 193 12.18 26.17 -19.20
C ASN A 193 11.43 25.82 -20.50
N VAL A 194 12.20 25.53 -21.56
CA VAL A 194 11.69 25.18 -22.89
C VAL A 194 11.47 23.68 -23.12
N TYR A 195 11.45 22.87 -22.04
CA TYR A 195 11.25 21.41 -22.10
C TYR A 195 9.96 20.97 -22.82
N TRP A 196 8.94 21.82 -22.86
CA TRP A 196 7.65 21.53 -23.53
C TRP A 196 7.74 21.60 -25.06
N VAL A 197 8.75 22.28 -25.62
CA VAL A 197 8.87 22.51 -27.07
C VAL A 197 8.98 21.20 -27.87
N PRO A 198 9.84 20.22 -27.49
CA PRO A 198 9.87 18.92 -28.16
C PRO A 198 8.53 18.16 -28.11
N LEU A 199 7.73 18.30 -27.04
CA LEU A 199 6.41 17.66 -26.96
C LEU A 199 5.46 18.23 -28.00
N ILE A 200 5.46 19.55 -28.19
CA ILE A 200 4.69 20.20 -29.26
C ILE A 200 5.17 19.76 -30.64
N TRP A 201 6.49 19.59 -30.84
CA TRP A 201 7.00 19.02 -32.09
C TRP A 201 6.53 17.58 -32.31
N ALA A 202 6.44 16.76 -31.26
CA ALA A 202 5.90 15.40 -31.35
C ALA A 202 4.42 15.40 -31.74
N VAL A 203 3.60 16.27 -31.12
CA VAL A 203 2.18 16.47 -31.47
C VAL A 203 2.02 16.95 -32.91
N ASN A 204 2.88 17.85 -33.39
CA ASN A 204 2.86 18.33 -34.76
C ASN A 204 3.22 17.23 -35.77
N ILE A 205 4.16 16.33 -35.44
CA ILE A 205 4.46 15.17 -36.29
C ILE A 205 3.27 14.20 -36.31
N ALA A 206 2.64 13.93 -35.17
CA ALA A 206 1.44 13.09 -35.11
C ALA A 206 0.29 13.69 -35.95
N THR A 207 0.09 15.00 -35.87
CA THR A 207 -0.92 15.73 -36.67
C THR A 207 -0.58 15.69 -38.17
N LYS A 208 0.69 15.84 -38.53
CA LYS A 208 1.15 15.69 -39.92
C LYS A 208 0.92 14.26 -40.43
N ALA A 209 1.13 13.25 -39.58
CA ALA A 209 0.85 11.85 -39.92
C ALA A 209 -0.65 11.60 -40.19
N GLN A 210 -1.54 12.25 -39.42
CA GLN A 210 -2.99 12.23 -39.68
C GLN A 210 -3.32 12.93 -41.01
N GLN A 211 -2.77 14.12 -41.27
CA GLN A 211 -3.00 14.85 -42.53
C GLN A 211 -2.52 14.08 -43.77
N GLN A 212 -1.43 13.32 -43.64
CA GLN A 212 -0.89 12.46 -44.68
C GLN A 212 -1.63 11.12 -44.82
N ASN A 213 -2.72 10.90 -44.07
CA ASN A 213 -3.47 9.64 -43.99
C ASN A 213 -2.62 8.41 -43.62
N ILE A 214 -1.45 8.60 -42.99
CA ILE A 214 -0.63 7.52 -42.44
C ILE A 214 -1.33 6.95 -41.20
N ILE A 215 -1.86 7.85 -40.35
CA ILE A 215 -2.78 7.49 -39.27
C ILE A 215 -4.19 7.50 -39.86
N THR A 216 -4.72 6.31 -40.15
CA THR A 216 -6.01 6.16 -40.84
C THR A 216 -7.22 6.49 -39.97
N ASN A 217 -7.09 6.37 -38.64
CA ASN A 217 -8.18 6.60 -37.70
C ASN A 217 -7.94 7.89 -36.91
N HIS A 218 -8.90 8.81 -36.95
CA HIS A 218 -8.87 10.04 -36.17
C HIS A 218 -8.68 9.76 -34.67
N ASN A 219 -9.41 8.81 -34.10
CA ASN A 219 -9.37 8.50 -32.67
C ASN A 219 -7.97 8.03 -32.22
N GLN A 220 -7.27 7.26 -33.04
CA GLN A 220 -5.90 6.81 -32.72
C GLN A 220 -4.90 7.96 -32.69
N GLY A 221 -5.07 8.94 -33.57
CA GLY A 221 -4.20 10.12 -33.55
C GLY A 221 -4.51 11.05 -32.38
N GLU A 222 -5.78 11.15 -31.95
CA GLU A 222 -6.14 11.85 -30.72
C GLU A 222 -5.60 11.15 -29.47
N GLU A 223 -5.67 9.80 -29.41
CA GLU A 223 -5.10 9.02 -28.30
C GLU A 223 -3.59 9.28 -28.15
N ILE A 224 -2.82 9.34 -29.24
CA ILE A 224 -1.38 9.68 -29.18
C ILE A 224 -1.17 11.07 -28.59
N LYS A 225 -2.02 12.05 -28.95
CA LYS A 225 -1.91 13.44 -28.43
C LYS A 225 -2.26 13.49 -26.95
N GLU A 226 -3.39 12.89 -26.55
CA GLU A 226 -3.81 12.78 -25.15
C GLU A 226 -2.71 12.15 -24.29
N ARG A 227 -2.02 11.13 -24.81
CA ARG A 227 -0.90 10.46 -24.12
C ARG A 227 0.34 11.32 -23.98
N ILE A 228 0.64 12.16 -24.98
CA ILE A 228 1.71 13.14 -24.88
C ILE A 228 1.35 14.22 -23.85
N ASP A 229 0.08 14.62 -23.78
CA ASP A 229 -0.41 15.58 -22.77
C ASP A 229 -0.38 14.99 -21.35
N GLU A 230 -0.75 13.71 -21.16
CA GLU A 230 -0.58 13.00 -19.89
C GLU A 230 0.89 12.96 -19.45
N PHE A 231 1.82 12.78 -20.39
CA PHE A 231 3.26 12.81 -20.12
C PHE A 231 3.73 14.21 -19.75
N HIS A 232 3.25 15.21 -20.47
CA HIS A 232 3.52 16.62 -20.18
C HIS A 232 3.07 16.99 -18.77
N ALA A 233 1.84 16.64 -18.40
CA ALA A 233 1.27 16.91 -17.07
C ALA A 233 2.10 16.26 -15.95
N LYS A 234 2.66 15.06 -16.18
CA LYS A 234 3.57 14.42 -15.22
C LYS A 234 4.89 15.17 -15.08
N CYS A 235 5.52 15.57 -16.19
CA CYS A 235 6.74 16.40 -16.15
C CYS A 235 6.48 17.73 -15.44
N GLU A 236 5.36 18.39 -15.75
CA GLU A 236 4.95 19.66 -15.14
C GLU A 236 4.71 19.52 -13.64
N LEU A 237 4.04 18.44 -13.21
CA LEU A 237 3.83 18.17 -11.79
C LEU A 237 5.16 17.97 -11.04
N LEU A 238 6.15 17.28 -11.65
CA LEU A 238 7.48 17.15 -11.05
C LEU A 238 8.20 18.50 -10.92
N LEU A 239 8.14 19.34 -11.96
CA LEU A 239 8.68 20.70 -11.91
C LEU A 239 7.95 21.57 -10.87
N THR A 240 6.66 21.35 -10.68
CA THR A 240 5.85 22.06 -9.67
C THR A 240 6.26 21.66 -8.26
N TYR A 241 6.58 20.38 -8.01
CA TYR A 241 7.11 19.94 -6.71
C TYR A 241 8.50 20.51 -6.40
N ASP A 242 9.33 20.70 -7.43
CA ASP A 242 10.64 21.36 -7.31
C ASP A 242 10.49 22.86 -7.04
N TRP A 243 9.60 23.53 -7.78
CA TRP A 243 9.31 24.95 -7.60
C TRP A 243 8.64 25.25 -6.24
N ILE A 244 7.67 24.42 -5.84
CA ILE A 244 6.91 24.57 -4.60
C ILE A 244 7.41 23.54 -3.58
N SER A 245 8.50 23.88 -2.91
CA SER A 245 9.05 23.09 -1.81
C SER A 245 8.10 23.06 -0.59
N VAL A 246 8.42 22.25 0.42
CA VAL A 246 7.75 22.39 1.73
C VAL A 246 8.04 23.81 2.24
N PRO A 247 7.05 24.55 2.80
CA PRO A 247 7.28 25.89 3.29
C PRO A 247 8.49 25.95 4.22
N LEU A 248 9.44 26.83 3.90
CA LEU A 248 10.71 26.91 4.61
C LEU A 248 10.51 27.10 6.12
N ILE A 249 9.51 27.89 6.51
CA ILE A 249 9.17 28.11 7.92
C ILE A 249 8.82 26.81 8.65
N TYR A 250 8.15 25.86 7.97
CA TYR A 250 7.80 24.59 8.59
C TYR A 250 9.06 23.73 8.82
N THR A 251 9.92 23.63 7.80
CA THR A 251 11.22 22.96 7.92
C THR A 251 12.09 23.61 8.99
N GLN A 252 12.10 24.94 9.09
CA GLN A 252 12.84 25.70 10.10
C GLN A 252 12.29 25.45 11.51
N VAL A 253 10.97 25.48 11.71
CA VAL A 253 10.35 25.22 13.02
C VAL A 253 10.71 23.82 13.53
N VAL A 254 10.59 22.79 12.68
CA VAL A 254 10.92 21.41 13.07
C VAL A 254 12.41 21.27 13.36
N SER A 255 13.27 21.81 12.50
CA SER A 255 14.72 21.75 12.69
C SER A 255 15.15 22.50 13.96
N LEU A 256 14.60 23.69 14.19
CA LEU A 256 14.87 24.51 15.37
C LEU A 256 14.44 23.78 16.64
N ALA A 257 13.27 23.15 16.65
CA ALA A 257 12.78 22.39 17.80
C ALA A 257 13.73 21.23 18.15
N VAL A 258 14.16 20.43 17.15
CA VAL A 258 15.11 19.33 17.36
C VAL A 258 16.47 19.85 17.84
N TYR A 259 17.03 20.88 17.19
CA TYR A 259 18.34 21.41 17.58
C TYR A 259 18.33 22.10 18.94
N THR A 260 17.24 22.79 19.30
CA THR A 260 17.11 23.44 20.62
C THR A 260 16.99 22.41 21.72
N PHE A 261 16.26 21.31 21.47
CA PHE A 261 16.22 20.17 22.37
C PHE A 261 17.62 19.61 22.63
N PHE A 262 18.42 19.36 21.59
CA PHE A 262 19.78 18.83 21.79
C PHE A 262 20.77 19.86 22.32
N LEU A 263 20.56 21.16 22.05
CA LEU A 263 21.36 22.22 22.68
C LEU A 263 21.12 22.26 24.19
N ALA A 264 19.85 22.16 24.62
CA ALA A 264 19.52 22.04 26.04
C ALA A 264 20.07 20.73 26.64
N ALA A 265 20.01 19.61 25.90
CA ALA A 265 20.53 18.32 26.34
C ALA A 265 22.05 18.31 26.59
N ILE A 266 22.82 19.14 25.89
CA ILE A 266 24.27 19.29 26.16
C ILE A 266 24.52 19.76 27.60
N PHE A 267 23.65 20.59 28.17
CA PHE A 267 23.77 21.08 29.55
C PHE A 267 22.95 20.25 30.52
N GLY A 268 21.67 20.00 30.22
CA GLY A 268 20.73 19.34 31.12
C GLY A 268 21.11 17.90 31.49
N ARG A 269 21.88 17.22 30.62
CA ARG A 269 22.31 15.83 30.83
C ARG A 269 23.76 15.69 31.28
N GLN A 270 24.38 16.76 31.78
CA GLN A 270 25.71 16.69 32.39
C GLN A 270 25.66 15.94 33.71
N VAL A 271 26.77 15.28 34.05
CA VAL A 271 26.97 14.63 35.36
C VAL A 271 27.49 15.70 36.32
N LEU A 272 26.77 15.93 37.42
CA LEU A 272 27.05 16.97 38.43
C LEU A 272 27.47 16.33 39.76
N ASP A 273 28.24 17.05 40.57
CA ASP A 273 28.67 16.59 41.90
C ASP A 273 27.49 16.52 42.88
N GLN A 274 27.30 15.37 43.51
CA GLN A 274 26.17 15.08 44.40
C GLN A 274 26.24 15.79 45.77
N GLU A 275 27.38 16.38 46.15
CA GLU A 275 27.59 16.95 47.49
C GLU A 275 27.02 18.38 47.67
N SER A 276 26.62 19.06 46.59
CA SER A 276 26.45 20.53 46.61
C SER A 276 25.02 21.06 46.82
N SER A 277 23.95 20.26 46.68
CA SER A 277 22.59 20.83 46.61
C SER A 277 21.46 20.01 47.28
N GLU A 278 20.68 20.67 48.16
CA GLU A 278 19.46 20.19 48.85
C GLU A 278 18.28 19.85 47.90
N HIS A 279 18.48 19.89 46.57
CA HIS A 279 17.45 19.58 45.57
C HIS A 279 17.74 18.21 44.95
N HIS A 280 17.36 17.16 45.67
CA HIS A 280 17.46 15.79 45.18
C HIS A 280 16.51 15.57 43.98
N VAL A 281 17.07 15.61 42.77
CA VAL A 281 16.52 14.88 41.62
C VAL A 281 17.53 13.83 41.23
N HIS A 282 17.12 12.57 41.38
CA HIS A 282 17.91 11.35 41.31
C HIS A 282 18.78 11.24 40.04
N GLN A 283 20.10 11.40 40.17
CA GLN A 283 21.07 10.69 39.33
C GLN A 283 21.92 9.79 40.24
N PRO A 284 21.50 8.54 40.50
CA PRO A 284 22.19 7.65 41.42
C PRO A 284 23.52 7.11 40.87
N ILE A 285 23.81 7.26 39.58
CA ILE A 285 25.06 6.77 38.95
C ILE A 285 25.71 7.85 38.09
N ASP A 286 26.98 8.11 38.35
CA ASP A 286 27.87 8.90 37.50
C ASP A 286 28.26 8.10 36.24
N ILE A 287 27.32 7.95 35.31
CA ILE A 287 27.61 7.35 34.00
C ILE A 287 28.20 8.43 33.09
N TYR A 288 29.53 8.54 33.05
CA TYR A 288 30.25 9.46 32.15
C TYR A 288 29.94 9.24 30.65
N PHE A 289 29.35 8.11 30.27
CA PHE A 289 28.93 7.82 28.89
C PHE A 289 27.40 7.87 28.75
N PRO A 290 26.82 8.91 28.13
CA PRO A 290 25.38 9.16 28.15
C PRO A 290 24.63 8.29 27.11
N ILE A 291 24.50 6.99 27.39
CA ILE A 291 23.94 5.99 26.47
C ILE A 291 22.53 6.39 26.00
N PHE A 292 21.63 6.74 26.92
CA PHE A 292 20.24 7.09 26.58
C PHE A 292 20.14 8.40 25.81
N THR A 293 20.98 9.39 26.11
CA THR A 293 21.03 10.64 25.34
C THR A 293 21.53 10.40 23.91
N ILE A 294 22.50 9.50 23.70
CA ILE A 294 22.96 9.09 22.36
C ILE A 294 21.83 8.38 21.61
N LEU A 295 21.08 7.50 22.27
CA LEU A 295 19.95 6.80 21.66
C LEU A 295 18.83 7.77 21.28
N GLN A 296 18.47 8.71 22.16
CA GLN A 296 17.53 9.80 21.85
C GLN A 296 18.02 10.64 20.68
N PHE A 297 19.31 10.95 20.63
CA PHE A 297 19.93 11.62 19.49
C PHE A 297 19.69 10.83 18.20
N ILE A 298 19.99 9.53 18.20
CA ILE A 298 19.75 8.67 17.05
C ILE A 298 18.26 8.66 16.64
N PHE A 299 17.33 8.65 17.60
CA PHE A 299 15.90 8.63 17.30
C PHE A 299 15.40 9.95 16.70
N TYR A 300 15.60 11.09 17.38
CA TYR A 300 15.07 12.37 16.91
C TYR A 300 15.85 12.93 15.72
N MET A 301 17.19 12.92 15.77
CA MET A 301 17.99 13.36 14.63
C MET A 301 17.88 12.38 13.47
N GLY A 302 17.85 11.07 13.72
CA GLY A 302 17.64 10.08 12.66
C GLY A 302 16.30 10.28 11.97
N TRP A 303 15.23 10.50 12.72
CA TRP A 303 13.91 10.74 12.15
C TRP A 303 13.83 12.08 11.39
N LEU A 304 14.51 13.14 11.85
CA LEU A 304 14.69 14.38 11.09
C LEU A 304 15.49 14.15 9.79
N LYS A 305 16.51 13.30 9.81
CA LYS A 305 17.30 12.95 8.61
C LYS A 305 16.49 12.16 7.59
N VAL A 306 15.52 11.33 8.02
CA VAL A 306 14.57 10.67 7.10
C VAL A 306 13.87 11.72 6.25
N ALA A 307 13.30 12.76 6.88
CA ALA A 307 12.68 13.87 6.18
C ALA A 307 13.68 14.62 5.29
N LYS A 308 14.91 14.85 5.77
CA LYS A 308 15.95 15.57 5.01
C LYS A 308 16.31 14.87 3.69
N ILE A 309 16.38 13.54 3.67
CA ILE A 309 16.70 12.78 2.46
C ILE A 309 15.51 12.79 1.49
N MET A 310 14.30 12.61 2.01
CA MET A 310 13.10 12.54 1.18
C MET A 310 12.61 13.88 0.65
N ILE A 311 13.05 15.01 1.22
CA ILE A 311 12.57 16.34 0.81
C ILE A 311 12.92 16.67 -0.64
N ASN A 312 14.05 16.15 -1.14
CA ASN A 312 14.45 16.23 -2.54
C ASN A 312 15.00 14.87 -3.01
N PRO A 313 14.15 13.99 -3.56
CA PRO A 313 14.58 12.67 -4.00
C PRO A 313 15.34 12.66 -5.34
N PHE A 314 15.63 13.82 -5.92
CA PHE A 314 16.32 13.98 -7.19
C PHE A 314 17.81 14.34 -7.03
N GLY A 315 18.36 14.16 -5.82
CA GLY A 315 19.74 14.45 -5.48
C GLY A 315 20.70 13.29 -5.77
N ASP A 316 21.73 13.20 -4.91
CA ASP A 316 22.84 12.24 -5.00
C ASP A 316 22.97 11.35 -3.75
N ASP A 317 21.96 11.34 -2.88
CA ASP A 317 21.93 10.47 -1.70
C ASP A 317 21.74 8.99 -2.10
N ASP A 318 22.14 8.06 -1.22
CA ASP A 318 22.09 6.61 -1.52
C ASP A 318 20.66 6.08 -1.81
N ASP A 319 19.64 6.79 -1.31
CA ASP A 319 18.21 6.44 -1.41
C ASP A 319 17.44 7.32 -2.42
N ASP A 320 18.12 8.21 -3.14
CA ASP A 320 17.51 9.06 -4.17
C ASP A 320 17.11 8.25 -5.42
N PHE A 321 16.23 8.84 -6.24
CA PHE A 321 15.73 8.20 -7.46
C PHE A 321 16.80 8.11 -8.55
N GLU A 322 16.95 6.93 -9.13
CA GLU A 322 17.90 6.68 -10.23
C GLU A 322 17.35 7.16 -11.59
N ILE A 323 17.31 8.48 -11.77
CA ILE A 323 16.76 9.09 -12.99
C ILE A 323 17.62 8.79 -14.22
N ASN A 324 18.95 8.72 -14.08
CA ASN A 324 19.84 8.36 -15.19
C ASN A 324 19.51 6.97 -15.76
N TRP A 325 19.29 5.98 -14.88
CA TRP A 325 18.85 4.65 -15.30
C TRP A 325 17.47 4.69 -15.95
N LEU A 326 16.55 5.50 -15.41
CA LEU A 326 15.21 5.67 -15.99
C LEU A 326 15.24 6.30 -17.39
N ILE A 327 16.11 7.28 -17.62
CA ILE A 327 16.36 7.89 -18.94
C ILE A 327 16.84 6.82 -19.92
N ASP A 328 17.87 6.06 -19.55
CA ASP A 328 18.43 5.01 -20.41
C ASP A 328 17.40 3.92 -20.72
N LYS A 329 16.62 3.51 -19.71
CA LYS A 329 15.49 2.60 -19.89
C LYS A 329 14.46 3.15 -20.86
N ASN A 330 14.00 4.39 -20.67
CA ASN A 330 12.97 5.00 -21.51
C ASN A 330 13.45 5.08 -22.97
N ILE A 331 14.70 5.47 -23.21
CA ILE A 331 15.28 5.51 -24.55
C ILE A 331 15.31 4.12 -25.18
N GLN A 332 15.88 3.13 -24.48
CA GLN A 332 16.04 1.78 -25.00
C GLN A 332 14.68 1.12 -25.28
N VAL A 333 13.82 1.04 -24.27
CA VAL A 333 12.48 0.42 -24.37
C VAL A 333 11.62 1.15 -25.41
N GLY A 334 11.62 2.48 -25.39
CA GLY A 334 10.87 3.30 -26.35
C GLY A 334 11.26 3.00 -27.80
N PHE A 335 12.57 2.92 -28.10
CA PHE A 335 13.03 2.58 -29.44
C PHE A 335 12.78 1.12 -29.83
N ALA A 336 12.90 0.16 -28.90
CA ALA A 336 12.59 -1.24 -29.21
C ALA A 336 11.10 -1.44 -29.53
N ILE A 337 10.19 -0.79 -28.82
CA ILE A 337 8.74 -0.89 -29.08
C ILE A 337 8.37 -0.35 -30.48
N VAL A 338 8.91 0.81 -30.86
CA VAL A 338 8.52 1.48 -32.12
C VAL A 338 9.28 1.02 -33.36
N ASP A 339 10.35 0.25 -33.17
CA ASP A 339 11.24 -0.20 -34.24
C ASP A 339 11.35 -1.73 -34.29
N GLU A 340 12.02 -2.36 -33.33
CA GLU A 340 12.32 -3.81 -33.37
C GLU A 340 11.08 -4.69 -33.22
N VAL A 341 10.13 -4.30 -32.36
CA VAL A 341 8.91 -5.07 -32.08
C VAL A 341 7.71 -4.59 -32.92
N HIS A 342 7.88 -3.51 -33.68
CA HIS A 342 6.80 -2.94 -34.49
C HIS A 342 6.27 -3.95 -35.51
N LEU A 343 4.98 -4.30 -35.39
CA LEU A 343 4.28 -5.30 -36.23
C LEU A 343 4.89 -6.71 -36.23
N TYR A 344 5.92 -6.97 -35.42
CA TYR A 344 6.48 -8.30 -35.26
C TYR A 344 5.56 -9.15 -34.38
N ILE A 345 5.12 -10.29 -34.92
CA ILE A 345 4.26 -11.25 -34.23
C ILE A 345 4.91 -12.63 -34.36
N PRO A 346 5.27 -13.29 -33.25
CA PRO A 346 5.72 -14.68 -33.30
C PRO A 346 4.67 -15.59 -33.93
N LYS A 347 5.10 -16.71 -34.53
CA LYS A 347 4.18 -17.64 -35.20
C LYS A 347 3.10 -18.13 -34.22
N MET A 348 1.83 -17.87 -34.53
CA MET A 348 0.71 -18.36 -33.74
C MET A 348 0.55 -19.87 -33.90
N VAL A 349 0.56 -20.60 -32.78
CA VAL A 349 0.44 -22.06 -32.73
C VAL A 349 -0.56 -22.43 -31.63
N LYS A 350 -1.25 -23.56 -31.77
CA LYS A 350 -2.13 -24.12 -30.74
C LYS A 350 -1.36 -24.31 -29.44
N ASP A 351 -1.87 -23.73 -28.35
CA ASP A 351 -1.27 -23.84 -27.03
C ASP A 351 -1.41 -25.27 -26.45
N LYS A 352 -0.69 -25.60 -25.37
CA LYS A 352 -0.74 -26.95 -24.79
C LYS A 352 -2.13 -27.32 -24.27
N PHE A 353 -2.87 -26.33 -23.78
CA PHE A 353 -4.21 -26.50 -23.24
C PHE A 353 -5.28 -26.42 -24.32
N TRP A 354 -4.93 -26.48 -25.61
CA TRP A 354 -5.88 -26.27 -26.71
C TRP A 354 -7.11 -27.20 -26.66
N ASP A 355 -6.89 -28.45 -26.24
CA ASP A 355 -7.94 -29.46 -26.09
C ASP A 355 -8.60 -29.43 -24.70
N GLU A 356 -8.03 -28.67 -23.74
CA GLU A 356 -8.61 -28.43 -22.43
C GLU A 356 -9.41 -27.12 -22.41
N VAL A 357 -10.64 -27.18 -21.90
CA VAL A 357 -11.54 -26.01 -21.85
C VAL A 357 -11.13 -25.06 -20.71
N ILE A 358 -10.82 -25.61 -19.54
CA ILE A 358 -10.26 -24.88 -18.39
C ILE A 358 -9.02 -25.64 -17.91
N PRO A 359 -7.83 -25.01 -17.96
CA PRO A 359 -6.61 -25.63 -17.44
C PRO A 359 -6.70 -25.73 -15.91
N LYS A 360 -6.32 -26.88 -15.33
CA LYS A 360 -6.40 -27.06 -13.86
C LYS A 360 -5.40 -26.16 -13.12
N PHE A 361 -4.10 -26.35 -13.31
CA PHE A 361 -3.03 -25.52 -12.71
C PHE A 361 -1.76 -25.61 -13.57
N LEU A 362 -0.93 -24.56 -13.59
CA LEU A 362 0.42 -24.70 -14.14
C LEU A 362 1.28 -25.60 -13.24
N PRO A 363 2.19 -26.42 -13.81
CA PRO A 363 2.99 -27.35 -13.02
C PRO A 363 3.98 -26.62 -12.10
N TYR A 364 4.30 -27.25 -10.97
CA TYR A 364 5.35 -26.84 -10.02
C TYR A 364 6.58 -27.72 -10.22
N GLU A 365 7.76 -27.19 -9.91
CA GLU A 365 9.02 -27.95 -9.99
C GLU A 365 9.07 -29.10 -8.97
N LYS A 366 8.46 -28.93 -7.79
CA LYS A 366 8.35 -29.96 -6.75
C LYS A 366 6.91 -30.10 -6.27
N GLU A 367 6.43 -31.34 -6.11
CA GLU A 367 5.06 -31.63 -5.61
C GLU A 367 4.79 -31.12 -4.18
N LYS A 368 5.85 -30.90 -3.38
CA LYS A 368 5.71 -30.32 -2.03
C LYS A 368 5.25 -28.86 -2.07
N ASP A 369 5.59 -28.13 -3.11
CA ASP A 369 5.27 -26.70 -3.26
C ASP A 369 3.77 -26.52 -3.61
N MET A 370 3.17 -27.51 -4.27
CA MET A 370 1.72 -27.57 -4.55
C MET A 370 0.86 -27.70 -3.28
N LYS A 371 1.39 -28.25 -2.18
CA LYS A 371 0.63 -28.47 -0.93
C LYS A 371 0.54 -27.24 -0.02
N LEU A 372 1.33 -26.19 -0.29
CA LEU A 372 1.38 -24.97 0.52
C LEU A 372 0.27 -23.97 0.19
N GLU A 373 -0.32 -24.03 -1.01
CA GLU A 373 -1.24 -23.00 -1.51
C GLU A 373 -2.67 -23.53 -1.56
N GLN A 374 -3.42 -23.37 -0.47
CA GLN A 374 -4.88 -23.53 -0.47
C GLN A 374 -5.50 -22.24 -1.00
N ALA A 375 -6.52 -22.32 -1.86
CA ALA A 375 -7.28 -21.15 -2.29
C ALA A 375 -7.67 -20.29 -1.05
N PRO A 376 -7.68 -18.95 -1.17
CA PRO A 376 -7.95 -18.07 -0.04
C PRO A 376 -9.24 -18.53 0.66
N ILE A 377 -9.20 -18.59 2.00
CA ILE A 377 -10.31 -19.09 2.81
C ILE A 377 -11.51 -18.18 2.55
N VAL A 378 -12.41 -18.60 1.66
CA VAL A 378 -13.72 -17.98 1.54
C VAL A 378 -14.41 -18.25 2.87
N LEU A 379 -14.77 -17.18 3.61
CA LEU A 379 -15.41 -17.23 4.94
C LEU A 379 -16.69 -18.09 5.01
N ASN A 380 -17.18 -18.58 3.86
CA ASN A 380 -18.28 -19.52 3.74
C ASN A 380 -18.02 -20.59 2.65
N PRO A 381 -17.21 -21.63 2.92
CA PRO A 381 -16.95 -22.68 1.93
C PRO A 381 -18.15 -23.62 1.73
N LYS A 382 -19.21 -23.48 2.53
CA LYS A 382 -20.37 -24.39 2.62
C LYS A 382 -21.60 -23.94 1.83
N ILE A 383 -21.47 -23.09 0.82
CA ILE A 383 -22.56 -22.93 -0.17
C ILE A 383 -22.23 -23.81 -1.37
N PRO A 384 -22.57 -25.12 -1.35
CA PRO A 384 -22.52 -25.91 -2.57
C PRO A 384 -23.66 -25.42 -3.46
N LEU A 385 -23.37 -24.47 -4.37
CA LEU A 385 -24.32 -24.00 -5.37
C LEU A 385 -24.82 -25.14 -6.29
N PHE A 386 -24.10 -26.26 -6.34
CA PHE A 386 -24.44 -27.45 -7.11
C PHE A 386 -24.35 -28.73 -6.27
N LYS A 387 -25.30 -28.93 -5.34
CA LYS A 387 -25.69 -30.29 -4.96
C LYS A 387 -26.82 -30.73 -5.89
N ASN A 388 -26.66 -31.88 -6.55
CA ASN A 388 -27.72 -32.53 -7.33
C ASN A 388 -28.89 -32.92 -6.40
N ASP A 389 -29.75 -31.95 -6.07
CA ASP A 389 -30.99 -32.15 -5.30
C ASP A 389 -32.20 -32.44 -6.22
N LYS A 390 -31.96 -32.75 -7.49
CA LYS A 390 -32.95 -33.48 -8.29
C LYS A 390 -33.00 -34.89 -7.72
N PHE A 391 -34.06 -35.19 -6.95
CA PHE A 391 -34.65 -36.52 -6.62
C PHE A 391 -35.07 -36.72 -5.15
N ARG A 392 -34.83 -35.76 -4.23
CA ARG A 392 -35.35 -35.88 -2.85
C ARG A 392 -36.75 -35.27 -2.67
N TRP A 393 -37.07 -34.23 -3.45
CA TRP A 393 -38.33 -33.48 -3.31
C TRP A 393 -39.58 -34.24 -3.77
N VAL A 394 -39.45 -35.11 -4.79
CA VAL A 394 -40.57 -35.89 -5.34
C VAL A 394 -41.03 -37.00 -4.38
N LYS A 395 -40.11 -37.60 -3.62
CA LYS A 395 -40.46 -38.63 -2.62
C LYS A 395 -41.20 -38.06 -1.40
N ARG A 396 -40.83 -36.85 -0.94
CA ARG A 396 -41.50 -36.20 0.21
C ARG A 396 -42.91 -35.72 -0.11
N LYS A 397 -43.14 -35.15 -1.31
CA LYS A 397 -44.50 -34.73 -1.71
C LYS A 397 -45.45 -35.91 -1.88
N LYS A 398 -45.00 -37.05 -2.40
CA LYS A 398 -45.84 -38.24 -2.53
C LYS A 398 -46.25 -38.82 -1.17
N ALA A 399 -45.32 -38.88 -0.21
CA ALA A 399 -45.61 -39.34 1.16
C ALA A 399 -46.54 -38.40 1.95
N ILE A 400 -46.39 -37.08 1.79
CA ILE A 400 -47.24 -36.08 2.47
C ILE A 400 -48.65 -36.06 1.87
N LEU A 401 -48.76 -36.16 0.54
CA LEU A 401 -50.05 -36.23 -0.14
C LEU A 401 -50.80 -37.52 0.20
N GLU A 402 -50.11 -38.66 0.28
CA GLU A 402 -50.68 -39.95 0.71
C GLU A 402 -51.12 -39.92 2.19
N SER A 403 -50.47 -39.14 3.06
CA SER A 403 -50.91 -38.95 4.45
C SER A 403 -52.08 -37.96 4.62
N SER A 404 -52.14 -36.90 3.82
CA SER A 404 -53.23 -35.90 3.90
C SER A 404 -54.54 -36.39 3.29
N ILE A 405 -54.50 -37.31 2.32
CA ILE A 405 -55.72 -37.94 1.78
C ILE A 405 -56.35 -38.87 2.84
N ARG A 406 -55.54 -39.59 3.63
CA ARG A 406 -56.05 -40.43 4.74
C ARG A 406 -56.63 -39.63 5.91
N GLN A 407 -56.19 -38.39 6.14
CA GLN A 407 -56.71 -37.55 7.23
C GLN A 407 -58.02 -36.80 6.86
N LYS A 408 -58.30 -36.58 5.57
CA LYS A 408 -59.53 -35.90 5.13
C LYS A 408 -60.77 -36.79 5.04
N GLU A 409 -60.62 -38.12 5.11
CA GLU A 409 -61.76 -39.06 5.13
C GLU A 409 -62.34 -39.31 6.54
N CYS A 410 -61.73 -38.78 7.62
CA CYS A 410 -62.12 -39.12 8.99
C CYS A 410 -62.82 -38.02 9.81
N MET A 411 -63.07 -36.81 9.30
CA MET A 411 -63.80 -35.79 10.08
C MET A 411 -64.76 -34.95 9.21
N ASN A 412 -65.94 -35.52 8.96
CA ASN A 412 -67.18 -34.75 8.80
C ASN A 412 -67.83 -34.67 10.19
N ILE A 413 -68.29 -33.48 10.61
CA ILE A 413 -69.59 -33.19 11.28
C ILE A 413 -69.62 -31.70 11.72
N GLU A 414 -70.58 -30.99 11.11
CA GLU A 414 -71.50 -29.91 11.54
C GLU A 414 -71.11 -28.80 12.55
N GLN A 415 -71.43 -27.56 12.15
CA GLN A 415 -71.66 -26.34 12.96
C GLN A 415 -73.11 -26.33 13.52
N PRO A 416 -73.51 -25.57 14.58
CA PRO A 416 -73.38 -24.10 14.65
C PRO A 416 -73.34 -23.37 16.04
N SER A 417 -73.02 -22.06 15.94
CA SER A 417 -73.53 -20.86 16.67
C SER A 417 -73.51 -20.72 18.21
N ASP A 418 -72.85 -19.62 18.61
CA ASP A 418 -73.33 -18.54 19.51
C ASP A 418 -72.93 -18.44 21.01
N ILE A 419 -72.40 -17.23 21.29
CA ILE A 419 -72.44 -16.40 22.53
C ILE A 419 -71.47 -16.71 23.69
N GLY A 420 -70.39 -15.93 23.73
CA GLY A 420 -70.15 -14.91 24.77
C GLY A 420 -69.68 -15.34 26.16
N THR A 421 -68.42 -15.04 26.51
CA THR A 421 -68.05 -14.18 27.67
C THR A 421 -66.53 -14.02 27.78
N SER A 422 -66.15 -12.83 28.24
CA SER A 422 -64.80 -12.31 28.48
C SER A 422 -63.98 -13.15 29.48
N VAL A 423 -62.73 -13.48 29.10
CA VAL A 423 -61.66 -13.82 30.04
C VAL A 423 -60.48 -12.88 29.75
N VAL A 424 -60.15 -12.06 30.75
CA VAL A 424 -58.95 -11.22 30.78
C VAL A 424 -57.74 -12.11 31.02
N LEU A 425 -56.73 -12.00 30.15
CA LEU A 425 -55.39 -12.60 30.30
C LEU A 425 -54.34 -11.57 29.78
N PRO A 426 -53.09 -11.64 30.28
CA PRO A 426 -52.30 -10.49 30.72
C PRO A 426 -51.63 -9.72 29.59
N GLU A 427 -51.22 -8.49 29.91
CA GLU A 427 -50.36 -7.60 29.13
C GLU A 427 -49.34 -8.37 28.30
N THR A 428 -49.49 -8.23 26.98
CA THR A 428 -48.60 -8.79 25.97
C THR A 428 -47.19 -8.26 26.20
N ILE A 429 -46.34 -9.10 26.79
CA ILE A 429 -44.88 -8.98 26.69
C ILE A 429 -44.58 -8.84 25.20
N ASN A 430 -44.09 -7.67 24.81
CA ASN A 430 -43.77 -7.36 23.42
C ASN A 430 -42.81 -8.42 22.87
N GLN A 431 -43.30 -9.31 22.01
CA GLN A 431 -42.46 -10.24 21.24
C GLN A 431 -41.39 -9.50 20.44
N HIS A 432 -41.60 -8.21 20.16
CA HIS A 432 -40.64 -7.30 19.56
C HIS A 432 -39.39 -7.11 20.43
N ASP A 433 -39.53 -6.94 21.75
CA ASP A 433 -38.40 -6.74 22.66
C ASP A 433 -37.62 -8.04 22.89
N ILE A 434 -38.30 -9.18 22.93
CA ILE A 434 -37.66 -10.51 23.03
C ILE A 434 -36.92 -10.84 21.72
N PHE A 435 -37.49 -10.52 20.56
CA PHE A 435 -36.87 -10.77 19.26
C PHE A 435 -35.67 -9.85 19.00
N LEU A 436 -35.75 -8.57 19.38
CA LEU A 436 -34.62 -7.64 19.34
C LEU A 436 -33.53 -8.05 20.34
N GLN A 437 -33.90 -8.49 21.55
CA GLN A 437 -32.93 -9.08 22.50
C GLN A 437 -32.31 -10.37 21.97
N GLN A 438 -33.06 -11.23 21.28
CA GLN A 438 -32.54 -12.47 20.68
C GLN A 438 -31.66 -12.22 19.46
N GLN A 439 -31.99 -11.27 18.57
CA GLN A 439 -31.11 -10.88 17.46
C GLN A 439 -29.86 -10.15 17.96
N MET A 440 -29.99 -9.27 18.95
CA MET A 440 -28.83 -8.65 19.60
C MET A 440 -27.98 -9.69 20.34
N GLN A 441 -28.58 -10.69 20.99
CA GLN A 441 -27.83 -11.80 21.60
C GLN A 441 -27.19 -12.72 20.57
N TYR A 442 -27.82 -13.00 19.44
CA TYR A 442 -27.25 -13.82 18.35
C TYR A 442 -26.09 -13.10 17.67
N SER A 443 -26.24 -11.79 17.41
CA SER A 443 -25.16 -10.93 16.91
C SER A 443 -24.01 -10.83 17.91
N LYS A 444 -24.28 -10.53 19.19
CA LYS A 444 -23.27 -10.52 20.26
C LYS A 444 -22.60 -11.88 20.45
N LYS A 445 -23.33 -13.00 20.39
CA LYS A 445 -22.73 -14.35 20.44
C LYS A 445 -21.81 -14.58 19.26
N ARG A 446 -22.20 -14.17 18.05
CA ARG A 446 -21.35 -14.26 16.84
C ARG A 446 -20.11 -13.40 16.96
N TRP A 447 -20.22 -12.18 17.47
CA TRP A 447 -19.07 -11.30 17.73
C TRP A 447 -18.16 -11.85 18.82
N ASN A 448 -18.72 -12.40 19.91
CA ASN A 448 -17.92 -13.02 20.98
C ASN A 448 -17.27 -14.32 20.50
N LEU A 449 -17.96 -15.14 19.70
CA LEU A 449 -17.40 -16.36 19.12
C LEU A 449 -16.36 -16.05 18.04
N LEU A 450 -16.58 -15.03 17.19
CA LEU A 450 -15.60 -14.54 16.21
C LEU A 450 -14.39 -13.96 16.92
N ALA A 451 -14.57 -13.14 17.96
CA ALA A 451 -13.48 -12.62 18.76
C ALA A 451 -12.67 -13.76 19.38
N ILE A 452 -13.31 -14.77 19.98
CA ILE A 452 -12.63 -15.94 20.53
C ILE A 452 -11.93 -16.76 19.42
N ILE A 453 -12.57 -16.99 18.27
CA ILE A 453 -11.99 -17.74 17.14
C ILE A 453 -10.78 -17.00 16.54
N ILE A 454 -10.83 -15.67 16.44
CA ILE A 454 -9.72 -14.82 15.97
C ILE A 454 -8.53 -14.92 16.94
N HIS A 455 -8.77 -14.97 18.25
CA HIS A 455 -7.70 -15.07 19.26
C HIS A 455 -7.19 -16.51 19.48
N VAL A 456 -7.94 -17.54 19.07
CA VAL A 456 -7.55 -18.96 19.23
C VAL A 456 -6.96 -19.57 17.93
N HIS A 457 -6.97 -18.83 16.81
CA HIS A 457 -6.30 -19.26 15.59
C HIS A 457 -4.77 -19.12 15.72
N TRP A 458 -4.00 -20.15 15.35
CA TRP A 458 -2.53 -20.07 15.37
C TRP A 458 -1.94 -19.56 14.04
N ARG A 459 -2.58 -19.83 12.91
CA ARG A 459 -2.16 -19.27 11.61
C ARG A 459 -2.54 -17.79 11.54
N ALA A 460 -1.67 -16.95 10.97
CA ALA A 460 -1.89 -15.51 10.85
C ALA A 460 -2.29 -14.81 12.17
N SER A 461 -1.72 -15.25 13.30
CA SER A 461 -2.03 -14.66 14.61
C SER A 461 -0.85 -13.98 15.26
N VAL A 462 -1.16 -12.97 16.08
CA VAL A 462 -0.19 -12.20 16.86
C VAL A 462 0.68 -13.13 17.72
N TYR A 463 0.11 -14.21 18.24
CA TYR A 463 0.84 -15.18 19.06
C TYR A 463 1.89 -15.95 18.26
N LYS A 464 1.57 -16.43 17.05
CA LYS A 464 2.55 -17.09 16.18
C LYS A 464 3.65 -16.13 15.74
N LEU A 465 3.33 -14.86 15.58
CA LEU A 465 4.29 -13.83 15.16
C LEU A 465 5.27 -13.45 16.29
N LEU A 466 4.78 -13.38 17.54
CA LEU A 466 5.55 -12.84 18.65
C LEU A 466 6.16 -13.87 19.61
N TRP A 467 5.75 -15.14 19.57
CA TRP A 467 6.14 -16.09 20.62
C TRP A 467 7.66 -16.23 20.76
N VAL A 468 8.44 -16.17 19.67
CA VAL A 468 9.90 -16.28 19.74
C VAL A 468 10.49 -15.06 20.44
N ASP A 469 10.15 -13.86 19.98
CA ASP A 469 10.65 -12.62 20.55
C ASP A 469 10.21 -12.45 22.02
N LEU A 470 8.97 -12.82 22.32
CA LEU A 470 8.43 -12.81 23.68
C LEU A 470 9.14 -13.84 24.57
N SER A 471 9.44 -15.04 24.05
CA SER A 471 10.17 -16.06 24.81
C SER A 471 11.59 -15.61 25.12
N ILE A 472 12.29 -14.98 24.17
CA ILE A 472 13.62 -14.40 24.39
C ILE A 472 13.53 -13.28 25.42
N PHE A 473 12.56 -12.38 25.29
CA PHE A 473 12.34 -11.29 26.23
C PHE A 473 12.10 -11.81 27.66
N LEU A 474 11.19 -12.78 27.83
CA LEU A 474 10.89 -13.39 29.12
C LEU A 474 12.09 -14.15 29.68
N PHE A 475 12.81 -14.89 28.84
CA PHE A 475 14.04 -15.58 29.24
C PHE A 475 15.05 -14.57 29.79
N LEU A 476 15.35 -13.50 29.06
CA LEU A 476 16.27 -12.46 29.51
C LEU A 476 15.79 -11.77 30.79
N TYR A 477 14.50 -11.40 30.85
CA TYR A 477 13.89 -10.79 32.02
C TYR A 477 14.02 -11.65 33.27
N TYR A 478 13.65 -12.93 33.19
CA TYR A 478 13.76 -13.85 34.32
C TYR A 478 15.22 -14.19 34.65
N THR A 479 16.12 -14.28 33.66
CA THR A 479 17.55 -14.49 33.95
C THR A 479 18.17 -13.34 34.72
N MET A 480 17.80 -12.09 34.40
CA MET A 480 18.26 -10.92 35.16
C MET A 480 17.71 -10.93 36.59
N GLY A 481 16.42 -11.21 36.76
CA GLY A 481 15.79 -11.30 38.09
C GLY A 481 16.36 -12.46 38.93
N LEU A 482 16.64 -13.61 38.33
CA LEU A 482 17.33 -14.72 39.01
C LEU A 482 18.76 -14.35 39.38
N SER A 483 19.46 -13.61 38.53
CA SER A 483 20.81 -13.15 38.82
C SER A 483 20.83 -12.16 39.98
N TYR A 484 19.86 -11.25 40.05
CA TYR A 484 19.68 -10.35 41.18
C TYR A 484 19.40 -11.08 42.49
N ASN A 485 18.50 -12.07 42.47
CA ASN A 485 18.09 -12.79 43.68
C ASN A 485 19.13 -13.82 44.18
N PHE A 486 19.89 -14.45 43.28
CA PHE A 486 20.75 -15.60 43.63
C PHE A 486 22.24 -15.43 43.36
N LEU A 487 22.66 -14.48 42.52
CA LEU A 487 24.07 -14.29 42.14
C LEU A 487 24.69 -13.00 42.69
N LEU A 488 23.91 -11.94 42.88
CA LEU A 488 24.42 -10.64 43.31
C LEU A 488 24.34 -10.46 44.83
N GLU A 489 25.48 -10.19 45.47
CA GLU A 489 25.58 -9.89 46.90
C GLU A 489 26.32 -8.56 47.15
N GLY A 490 25.97 -7.88 48.24
CA GLY A 490 26.65 -6.67 48.71
C GLY A 490 26.63 -5.52 47.70
N ARG A 491 27.81 -4.96 47.39
CA ARG A 491 27.96 -3.76 46.54
C ARG A 491 27.43 -3.97 45.11
N SER A 492 27.55 -5.18 44.57
CA SER A 492 27.09 -5.49 43.20
C SER A 492 25.56 -5.48 43.07
N LYS A 493 24.85 -5.75 44.17
CA LYS A 493 23.38 -5.72 44.22
C LYS A 493 22.86 -4.28 44.20
N VAL A 494 23.49 -3.39 44.97
CA VAL A 494 23.17 -1.95 44.98
C VAL A 494 23.42 -1.32 43.61
N ILE A 495 24.57 -1.58 42.98
CA ILE A 495 24.87 -1.08 41.62
C ILE A 495 23.81 -1.56 40.62
N PHE A 496 23.31 -2.79 40.75
CA PHE A 496 22.25 -3.30 39.89
C PHE A 496 20.91 -2.57 40.10
N GLU A 497 20.51 -2.34 41.36
CA GLU A 497 19.32 -1.56 41.69
C GLU A 497 19.38 -0.15 41.10
N GLU A 498 20.51 0.53 41.23
CA GLU A 498 20.74 1.85 40.64
C GLU A 498 20.61 1.82 39.11
N ILE A 499 21.16 0.80 38.43
CA ILE A 499 21.04 0.63 36.97
C ILE A 499 19.58 0.41 36.58
N CYS A 500 18.83 -0.37 37.36
CA CYS A 500 17.41 -0.56 37.15
C CYS A 500 16.64 0.75 37.28
N TYR A 501 16.86 1.54 38.34
CA TYR A 501 16.22 2.85 38.50
C TYR A 501 16.56 3.80 37.36
N TYR A 502 17.84 3.84 36.94
CA TYR A 502 18.27 4.64 35.79
C TYR A 502 17.54 4.25 34.50
N CYS A 503 17.50 2.95 34.19
CA CYS A 503 16.77 2.46 33.02
C CYS A 503 15.26 2.77 33.10
N ALA A 504 14.64 2.65 34.28
CA ALA A 504 13.23 2.92 34.48
C ALA A 504 12.88 4.40 34.23
N ALA A 505 13.72 5.31 34.72
CA ALA A 505 13.55 6.74 34.52
C ALA A 505 13.71 7.12 33.03
N GLU A 506 14.74 6.57 32.36
CA GLU A 506 15.07 6.95 30.99
C GLU A 506 14.13 6.35 29.92
N MET A 507 13.40 5.29 30.25
CA MET A 507 12.45 4.65 29.32
C MET A 507 11.34 5.57 28.82
N HIS A 508 10.90 6.54 29.62
CA HIS A 508 9.80 7.43 29.28
C HIS A 508 10.14 8.43 28.16
N PHE A 509 11.41 8.69 27.93
CA PHE A 509 11.87 9.63 26.89
C PHE A 509 11.85 9.04 25.47
N ILE A 510 11.51 7.76 25.29
CA ILE A 510 11.39 7.14 23.96
C ILE A 510 9.93 7.26 23.47
N PRO A 511 9.61 8.11 22.47
CA PRO A 511 8.24 8.34 22.01
C PRO A 511 7.73 7.22 21.07
N LEU A 512 7.69 5.98 21.58
CA LEU A 512 7.39 4.78 20.79
C LEU A 512 6.08 4.88 20.00
N SER A 513 5.00 5.32 20.66
CA SER A 513 3.66 5.34 20.06
C SER A 513 3.59 6.19 18.79
N PHE A 514 4.27 7.34 18.77
CA PHE A 514 4.26 8.23 17.62
C PHE A 514 5.15 7.71 16.50
N VAL A 515 6.42 7.39 16.81
CA VAL A 515 7.39 6.91 15.80
C VAL A 515 6.87 5.66 15.10
N LEU A 516 6.33 4.70 15.88
CA LEU A 516 5.78 3.47 15.35
C LEU A 516 4.46 3.69 14.60
N GLY A 517 3.58 4.55 15.13
CA GLY A 517 2.28 4.83 14.53
C GLY A 517 2.36 5.47 13.15
N PHE A 518 3.19 6.50 13.00
CA PHE A 518 3.41 7.12 11.69
C PHE A 518 4.09 6.14 10.72
N TYR A 519 5.06 5.34 11.19
CA TYR A 519 5.73 4.36 10.35
C TYR A 519 4.76 3.32 9.79
N VAL A 520 3.95 2.71 10.66
CA VAL A 520 3.02 1.66 10.25
C VAL A 520 1.92 2.22 9.35
N SER A 521 1.42 3.44 9.59
CA SER A 521 0.42 4.07 8.70
C SER A 521 0.94 4.19 7.28
N ASN A 522 2.17 4.69 7.11
CA ASN A 522 2.79 4.83 5.78
C ASN A 522 2.99 3.48 5.07
N ILE A 523 3.34 2.43 5.82
CA ILE A 523 3.47 1.07 5.27
C ILE A 523 2.12 0.53 4.83
N ILE A 524 1.06 0.72 5.63
CA ILE A 524 -0.29 0.30 5.29
C ILE A 524 -0.76 1.01 4.01
N ASP A 525 -0.55 2.32 3.88
CA ASP A 525 -0.94 3.06 2.68
C ASP A 525 -0.20 2.58 1.43
N ARG A 526 1.10 2.26 1.57
CA ARG A 526 1.89 1.62 0.52
C ARG A 526 1.34 0.23 0.16
N TRP A 527 1.05 -0.61 1.14
CA TRP A 527 0.49 -1.94 0.96
C TRP A 527 -0.87 -1.88 0.24
N ILE A 528 -1.77 -0.99 0.67
CA ILE A 528 -3.08 -0.77 0.01
C ILE A 528 -2.89 -0.36 -1.46
N ALA A 529 -1.91 0.50 -1.75
CA ALA A 529 -1.61 0.90 -3.11
C ALA A 529 -1.10 -0.28 -3.97
N GLN A 530 -0.31 -1.19 -3.38
CA GLN A 530 0.13 -2.42 -4.05
C GLN A 530 -1.04 -3.38 -4.32
N VAL A 531 -1.95 -3.58 -3.36
CA VAL A 531 -3.17 -4.38 -3.56
C VAL A 531 -4.00 -3.84 -4.72
N ARG A 532 -4.26 -2.53 -4.74
CA ARG A 532 -5.05 -1.87 -5.80
C ARG A 532 -4.39 -1.97 -7.18
N ALA A 533 -3.06 -2.10 -7.21
CA ALA A 533 -2.28 -2.25 -8.42
C ALA A 533 -2.18 -3.71 -8.91
N LEU A 534 -2.66 -4.72 -8.16
CA LEU A 534 -2.65 -6.11 -8.63
C LEU A 534 -3.59 -6.25 -9.86
N PRO A 535 -3.06 -6.59 -11.04
CA PRO A 535 -3.84 -6.59 -12.25
C PRO A 535 -4.62 -7.90 -12.44
N VAL A 536 -5.88 -7.78 -12.86
CA VAL A 536 -6.78 -8.90 -13.13
C VAL A 536 -7.15 -8.88 -14.62
N VAL A 537 -7.31 -10.05 -15.24
CA VAL A 537 -7.49 -10.15 -16.70
C VAL A 537 -8.94 -10.16 -17.18
N ASP A 538 -9.90 -10.30 -16.26
CA ASP A 538 -11.33 -10.54 -16.54
C ASP A 538 -11.94 -9.51 -17.52
N TYR A 539 -11.66 -8.22 -17.31
CA TYR A 539 -12.17 -7.13 -18.15
C TYR A 539 -11.56 -7.10 -19.55
N ILE A 540 -10.30 -7.53 -19.69
CA ILE A 540 -9.62 -7.61 -20.99
C ILE A 540 -10.13 -8.83 -21.75
N ALA A 541 -10.26 -9.96 -21.06
CA ALA A 541 -10.79 -11.20 -21.63
C ALA A 541 -12.21 -11.01 -22.19
N THR A 542 -13.05 -10.26 -21.46
CA THR A 542 -14.42 -9.95 -21.90
C THR A 542 -14.41 -9.14 -23.21
N ASP A 543 -13.61 -8.08 -23.28
CA ASP A 543 -13.54 -7.26 -24.50
C ASP A 543 -12.97 -8.06 -25.68
N VAL A 544 -11.92 -8.85 -25.46
CA VAL A 544 -11.35 -9.74 -26.49
C VAL A 544 -12.39 -10.73 -27.00
N SER A 545 -13.22 -11.29 -26.11
CA SER A 545 -14.30 -12.21 -26.46
C SER A 545 -15.41 -11.52 -27.26
N VAL A 546 -15.75 -10.27 -26.94
CA VAL A 546 -16.81 -9.52 -27.65
C VAL A 546 -16.34 -9.03 -29.03
N SER A 547 -15.08 -8.57 -29.13
CA SER A 547 -14.55 -7.98 -30.36
C SER A 547 -14.11 -9.00 -31.41
N ILE A 548 -13.62 -10.17 -30.99
CA ILE A 548 -13.20 -11.24 -31.91
C ILE A 548 -14.30 -12.32 -31.96
N LYS A 549 -15.29 -12.12 -32.84
CA LYS A 549 -16.55 -12.90 -32.88
C LYS A 549 -16.47 -14.27 -33.59
N GLY A 550 -15.35 -14.61 -34.23
CA GLY A 550 -15.24 -15.85 -35.00
C GLY A 550 -15.23 -17.12 -34.14
N MET A 551 -15.85 -18.19 -34.64
CA MET A 551 -15.82 -19.54 -34.03
C MET A 551 -14.81 -20.47 -34.71
N ASP A 552 -14.20 -19.99 -35.78
CA ASP A 552 -13.16 -20.63 -36.55
C ASP A 552 -11.88 -20.84 -35.72
N THR A 553 -11.08 -21.82 -36.14
CA THR A 553 -9.86 -22.21 -35.43
C THR A 553 -8.87 -21.05 -35.36
N GLU A 554 -8.79 -20.21 -36.38
CA GLU A 554 -7.88 -19.07 -36.44
C GLU A 554 -8.25 -18.00 -35.40
N THR A 555 -9.50 -17.56 -35.34
CA THR A 555 -9.96 -16.58 -34.35
C THR A 555 -9.91 -17.12 -32.91
N ARG A 556 -10.17 -18.41 -32.69
CA ARG A 556 -9.95 -19.07 -31.39
C ARG A 556 -8.47 -19.04 -30.97
N ILE A 557 -7.54 -19.32 -31.90
CA ILE A 557 -6.09 -19.20 -31.65
C ILE A 557 -5.72 -17.76 -31.28
N MET A 558 -6.25 -16.77 -31.99
CA MET A 558 -5.96 -15.36 -31.72
C MET A 558 -6.40 -14.95 -30.30
N ARG A 559 -7.64 -15.25 -29.91
CA ARG A 559 -8.16 -14.93 -28.57
C ARG A 559 -7.32 -15.58 -27.45
N ARG A 560 -7.03 -16.89 -27.56
CA ARG A 560 -6.22 -17.61 -26.56
C ARG A 560 -4.79 -17.11 -26.50
N THR A 561 -4.20 -16.75 -27.66
CA THR A 561 -2.83 -16.21 -27.73
C THR A 561 -2.72 -14.84 -27.07
N ILE A 562 -3.70 -13.95 -27.27
CA ILE A 562 -3.77 -12.64 -26.60
C ILE A 562 -3.78 -12.84 -25.08
N MET A 563 -4.68 -13.68 -24.56
CA MET A 563 -4.77 -13.94 -23.12
C MET A 563 -3.51 -14.58 -22.55
N ARG A 564 -2.89 -15.49 -23.31
CA ARG A 564 -1.62 -16.12 -22.93
C ARG A 564 -0.52 -15.08 -22.79
N TYR A 565 -0.34 -14.17 -23.74
CA TYR A 565 0.70 -13.16 -23.68
C TYR A 565 0.52 -12.17 -22.53
N ILE A 566 -0.71 -11.77 -22.22
CA ILE A 566 -1.03 -10.95 -21.05
C ILE A 566 -0.62 -11.67 -19.76
N ASN A 567 -0.96 -12.94 -19.63
CA ASN A 567 -0.58 -13.76 -18.47
C ASN A 567 0.93 -14.00 -18.39
N VAL A 568 1.62 -14.24 -19.51
CA VAL A 568 3.09 -14.38 -19.56
C VAL A 568 3.76 -13.10 -19.07
N SER A 569 3.31 -11.93 -19.53
CA SER A 569 3.83 -10.64 -19.06
C SER A 569 3.68 -10.46 -17.55
N PHE A 570 2.53 -10.82 -17.00
CA PHE A 570 2.29 -10.80 -15.56
C PHE A 570 3.24 -11.73 -14.80
N ILE A 571 3.39 -12.98 -15.27
CA ILE A 571 4.32 -13.93 -14.65
C ILE A 571 5.75 -13.38 -14.70
N MET A 572 6.19 -12.82 -15.83
CA MET A 572 7.53 -12.22 -15.97
C MET A 572 7.76 -11.03 -15.02
N ALA A 573 6.73 -10.21 -14.78
CA ALA A 573 6.82 -9.14 -13.78
C ALA A 573 6.91 -9.72 -12.35
N MET A 574 6.07 -10.71 -12.03
CA MET A 574 6.04 -11.34 -10.72
C MET A 574 7.30 -12.18 -10.42
N MET A 575 7.97 -12.76 -11.43
CA MET A 575 9.24 -13.49 -11.28
C MET A 575 10.38 -12.64 -10.70
N VAL A 576 10.31 -11.31 -10.87
CA VAL A 576 11.32 -10.39 -10.35
C VAL A 576 11.05 -10.03 -8.88
N ILE A 577 9.79 -9.82 -8.52
CA ILE A 577 9.41 -9.26 -7.21
C ILE A 577 8.94 -10.31 -6.20
N CYS A 578 8.33 -11.41 -6.67
CA CYS A 578 7.65 -12.39 -5.81
C CYS A 578 8.48 -13.66 -5.66
N THR A 579 8.85 -13.97 -4.42
CA THR A 579 9.74 -15.11 -4.10
C THR A 579 9.09 -16.47 -4.40
N PRO A 580 7.81 -16.72 -4.03
CA PRO A 580 7.08 -17.93 -4.44
C PRO A 580 7.02 -18.13 -5.95
N VAL A 581 6.79 -17.07 -6.71
CA VAL A 581 6.71 -17.14 -8.18
C VAL A 581 8.10 -17.37 -8.78
N GLN A 582 9.15 -16.75 -8.25
CA GLN A 582 10.53 -17.02 -8.64
C GLN A 582 10.93 -18.48 -8.39
N LYS A 583 10.45 -19.10 -7.30
CA LYS A 583 10.65 -20.53 -7.04
C LYS A 583 9.87 -21.41 -8.02
N ARG A 584 8.66 -21.02 -8.41
CA ARG A 584 7.83 -21.75 -9.38
C ARG A 584 8.35 -21.63 -10.82
N PHE A 585 8.81 -20.44 -11.20
CA PHE A 585 9.37 -20.12 -12.52
C PHE A 585 10.73 -19.41 -12.38
N PRO A 586 11.83 -20.14 -12.15
CA PRO A 586 13.15 -19.52 -12.03
C PRO A 586 13.69 -18.90 -13.33
N SER A 587 13.32 -19.45 -14.48
CA SER A 587 13.84 -19.06 -15.79
C SER A 587 12.78 -19.13 -16.89
N PHE A 588 13.08 -18.53 -18.05
CA PHE A 588 12.22 -18.63 -19.23
C PHE A 588 12.04 -20.08 -19.72
N ASP A 589 12.99 -20.99 -19.45
CA ASP A 589 12.83 -22.41 -19.75
C ASP A 589 11.69 -23.05 -18.96
N HIS A 590 11.50 -22.63 -17.70
CA HIS A 590 10.37 -23.10 -16.91
C HIS A 590 9.04 -22.61 -17.49
N LEU A 591 8.97 -21.43 -18.12
CA LEU A 591 7.74 -21.00 -18.82
C LEU A 591 7.47 -21.79 -20.11
N VAL A 592 8.51 -22.33 -20.75
CA VAL A 592 8.36 -23.26 -21.89
C VAL A 592 7.85 -24.62 -21.41
N VAL A 593 8.45 -25.16 -20.35
CA VAL A 593 8.10 -26.49 -19.79
C VAL A 593 6.75 -26.46 -19.08
N ALA A 594 6.45 -25.39 -18.34
CA ALA A 594 5.27 -25.24 -17.50
C ALA A 594 4.00 -24.88 -18.26
N GLY A 595 3.69 -25.68 -19.29
CA GLY A 595 2.44 -25.56 -20.05
C GLY A 595 2.59 -24.97 -21.45
N ARG A 596 3.81 -24.78 -21.98
CA ARG A 596 4.06 -24.04 -23.23
C ARG A 596 3.42 -22.64 -23.20
N MET A 597 3.55 -21.95 -22.07
CA MET A 597 3.18 -20.54 -21.97
C MET A 597 4.01 -19.70 -22.96
N LEU A 598 5.28 -20.11 -23.15
CA LEU A 598 6.15 -19.68 -24.24
C LEU A 598 6.48 -20.85 -25.16
N PHE A 599 6.49 -20.62 -26.47
CA PHE A 599 7.10 -21.54 -27.44
C PHE A 599 8.60 -21.28 -27.59
N ASN A 600 9.38 -22.27 -28.03
CA ASN A 600 10.83 -22.12 -28.24
C ASN A 600 11.19 -20.97 -29.20
N SER A 601 10.36 -20.71 -30.22
CA SER A 601 10.54 -19.57 -31.14
C SER A 601 10.30 -18.23 -30.46
N GLU A 602 9.32 -18.16 -29.56
CA GLU A 602 9.01 -16.95 -28.79
C GLU A 602 10.09 -16.70 -27.73
N LYS A 603 10.55 -17.76 -27.06
CA LYS A 603 11.67 -17.70 -26.12
C LYS A 603 12.92 -17.08 -26.78
N LYS A 604 13.32 -17.60 -27.95
CA LYS A 604 14.47 -17.06 -28.69
C LYS A 604 14.31 -15.59 -29.06
N ALA A 605 13.09 -15.16 -29.41
CA ALA A 605 12.80 -13.76 -29.70
C ALA A 605 12.89 -12.88 -28.44
N LEU A 606 12.43 -13.37 -27.29
CA LEU A 606 12.59 -12.68 -26.00
C LEU A 606 14.07 -12.59 -25.59
N GLU A 607 14.82 -13.69 -25.70
CA GLU A 607 16.26 -13.73 -25.38
C GLU A 607 17.03 -12.75 -26.27
N SER A 608 16.74 -12.69 -27.57
CA SER A 608 17.37 -11.72 -28.48
C SER A 608 17.15 -10.26 -28.08
N ILE A 609 15.99 -9.92 -27.50
CA ILE A 609 15.71 -8.56 -27.03
C ILE A 609 16.37 -8.33 -25.66
N HIS A 610 16.34 -9.34 -24.79
CA HIS A 610 16.99 -9.30 -23.48
C HIS A 610 18.51 -9.13 -23.59
N ASP A 611 19.16 -9.81 -24.53
CA ASP A 611 20.61 -9.71 -24.77
C ASP A 611 21.03 -8.29 -25.20
N LYS A 612 20.14 -7.57 -25.91
CA LYS A 612 20.35 -6.16 -26.28
C LYS A 612 20.10 -5.20 -25.10
N MET A 613 19.38 -5.64 -24.07
CA MET A 613 18.96 -4.84 -22.92
C MET A 613 19.11 -5.61 -21.60
N PRO A 614 20.34 -6.04 -21.22
CA PRO A 614 20.54 -6.94 -20.09
C PRO A 614 20.17 -6.29 -18.74
N LEU A 615 20.18 -4.95 -18.68
CA LEU A 615 19.89 -4.17 -17.47
C LEU A 615 18.39 -3.91 -17.24
N HIS A 616 17.51 -4.35 -18.15
CA HIS A 616 16.08 -4.01 -18.10
C HIS A 616 15.19 -5.26 -18.19
N ASN A 617 14.12 -5.27 -17.37
CA ASN A 617 13.11 -6.32 -17.44
C ASN A 617 12.27 -6.19 -18.73
N VAL A 618 12.22 -7.26 -19.51
CA VAL A 618 11.52 -7.35 -20.81
C VAL A 618 10.07 -7.86 -20.70
N TYR A 619 9.46 -7.83 -19.52
CA TYR A 619 8.06 -8.24 -19.30
C TYR A 619 7.04 -7.56 -20.21
N TRP A 620 7.35 -6.38 -20.76
CA TRP A 620 6.47 -5.62 -21.65
C TRP A 620 6.37 -6.23 -23.06
N VAL A 621 7.36 -7.03 -23.51
CA VAL A 621 7.42 -7.55 -24.89
C VAL A 621 6.19 -8.40 -25.25
N PRO A 622 5.73 -9.38 -24.43
CA PRO A 622 4.52 -10.14 -24.72
C PRO A 622 3.26 -9.25 -24.86
N LEU A 623 3.16 -8.15 -24.11
CA LEU A 623 2.03 -7.23 -24.22
C LEU A 623 2.01 -6.54 -25.59
N ILE A 624 3.17 -6.14 -26.10
CA ILE A 624 3.29 -5.58 -27.45
C ILE A 624 2.94 -6.63 -28.50
N TRP A 625 3.33 -7.90 -28.32
CA TRP A 625 2.88 -8.96 -29.21
C TRP A 625 1.37 -9.15 -29.20
N ALA A 626 0.72 -9.03 -28.04
CA ALA A 626 -0.74 -9.07 -27.93
C ALA A 626 -1.39 -7.89 -28.68
N VAL A 627 -0.85 -6.68 -28.52
CA VAL A 627 -1.28 -5.48 -29.25
C VAL A 627 -1.10 -5.65 -30.76
N ASN A 628 0.04 -6.18 -31.22
CA ASN A 628 0.27 -6.45 -32.64
C ASN A 628 -0.74 -7.47 -33.22
N ILE A 629 -1.14 -8.49 -32.45
CA ILE A 629 -2.20 -9.43 -32.86
C ILE A 629 -3.54 -8.71 -33.03
N ILE A 630 -3.89 -7.80 -32.12
CA ILE A 630 -5.12 -6.99 -32.22
C ILE A 630 -5.08 -6.10 -33.47
N CYS A 631 -3.94 -5.47 -33.74
CA CYS A 631 -3.74 -4.68 -34.97
C CYS A 631 -3.90 -5.54 -36.22
N LYS A 632 -3.34 -6.76 -36.24
CA LYS A 632 -3.51 -7.71 -37.34
C LYS A 632 -4.98 -8.13 -37.51
N ALA A 633 -5.68 -8.42 -36.42
CA ALA A 633 -7.11 -8.75 -36.42
C ALA A 633 -7.95 -7.62 -37.04
N ARG A 634 -7.59 -6.37 -36.73
CA ARG A 634 -8.23 -5.20 -37.31
C ARG A 634 -7.94 -5.05 -38.81
N GLN A 635 -6.69 -5.27 -39.24
CA GLN A 635 -6.31 -5.24 -40.66
C GLN A 635 -7.04 -6.33 -41.48
N GLN A 636 -7.25 -7.50 -40.89
CA GLN A 636 -8.01 -8.60 -41.49
C GLN A 636 -9.54 -8.39 -41.41
N ASN A 637 -10.01 -7.26 -40.89
CA ASN A 637 -11.43 -6.96 -40.63
C ASN A 637 -12.16 -8.00 -39.75
N ILE A 638 -11.40 -8.75 -38.93
CA ILE A 638 -11.98 -9.65 -37.90
C ILE A 638 -12.59 -8.80 -36.79
N ILE A 639 -11.88 -7.74 -36.38
CA ILE A 639 -12.42 -6.67 -35.55
C ILE A 639 -12.99 -5.61 -36.49
N THR A 640 -14.30 -5.36 -36.39
CA THR A 640 -15.01 -4.48 -37.32
C THR A 640 -14.84 -3.00 -36.99
N ASN A 641 -14.83 -2.65 -35.71
CA ASN A 641 -14.80 -1.26 -35.25
C ASN A 641 -13.41 -0.88 -34.73
N ASP A 642 -12.88 0.27 -35.17
CA ASP A 642 -11.60 0.77 -34.66
C ASP A 642 -11.65 1.10 -33.16
N SER A 643 -12.78 1.61 -32.68
CA SER A 643 -12.98 1.94 -31.26
C SER A 643 -12.90 0.71 -30.34
N GLU A 644 -13.27 -0.48 -30.85
CA GLU A 644 -13.15 -1.72 -30.10
C GLU A 644 -11.70 -2.15 -29.93
N ALA A 645 -10.92 -2.09 -31.02
CA ALA A 645 -9.48 -2.36 -30.97
C ALA A 645 -8.75 -1.38 -30.04
N ALA A 646 -9.05 -0.09 -30.15
CA ALA A 646 -8.49 0.96 -29.30
C ALA A 646 -8.79 0.73 -27.81
N ASN A 647 -10.04 0.37 -27.46
CA ASN A 647 -10.42 0.09 -26.07
C ASN A 647 -9.65 -1.10 -25.47
N ILE A 648 -9.43 -2.18 -26.24
CA ILE A 648 -8.62 -3.32 -25.78
C ILE A 648 -7.16 -2.88 -25.54
N ILE A 649 -6.58 -2.12 -26.47
CA ILE A 649 -5.20 -1.61 -26.35
C ILE A 649 -5.06 -0.71 -25.12
N LYS A 650 -6.02 0.18 -24.88
CA LYS A 650 -6.08 1.04 -23.69
C LYS A 650 -6.08 0.22 -22.39
N LYS A 651 -6.88 -0.85 -22.32
CA LYS A 651 -6.92 -1.74 -21.15
C LYS A 651 -5.63 -2.55 -20.96
N ILE A 652 -4.99 -3.01 -22.05
CA ILE A 652 -3.65 -3.64 -21.99
C ILE A 652 -2.62 -2.63 -21.48
N GLY A 653 -2.68 -1.38 -21.91
CA GLY A 653 -1.85 -0.30 -21.37
C GLY A 653 -2.06 -0.09 -19.87
N ALA A 654 -3.31 -0.04 -19.40
CA ALA A 654 -3.60 0.04 -17.96
C ALA A 654 -3.05 -1.17 -17.17
N PHE A 655 -3.16 -2.37 -17.72
CA PHE A 655 -2.58 -3.59 -17.14
C PHE A 655 -1.05 -3.49 -16.99
N GLN A 656 -0.38 -2.99 -18.02
CA GLN A 656 1.06 -2.75 -18.00
C GLN A 656 1.45 -1.67 -16.97
N ALA A 657 0.64 -0.62 -16.80
CA ALA A 657 0.82 0.43 -15.77
C ALA A 657 0.79 -0.12 -14.36
N ASN A 658 -0.17 -1.00 -14.11
CA ASN A 658 -0.28 -1.70 -12.85
C ASN A 658 0.93 -2.61 -12.57
N CYS A 659 1.34 -3.44 -13.53
CA CYS A 659 2.55 -4.27 -13.41
C CYS A 659 3.80 -3.43 -13.14
N LYS A 660 3.91 -2.29 -13.84
CA LYS A 660 5.04 -1.37 -13.70
C LYS A 660 5.07 -0.71 -12.33
N LEU A 661 3.93 -0.26 -11.84
CA LEU A 661 3.81 0.36 -10.53
C LEU A 661 4.28 -0.60 -9.42
N LEU A 662 3.93 -1.89 -9.53
CA LEU A 662 4.41 -2.93 -8.62
C LEU A 662 5.93 -3.09 -8.68
N LEU A 663 6.52 -3.13 -9.88
CA LEU A 663 7.97 -3.18 -10.06
C LEU A 663 8.66 -1.93 -9.48
N THR A 664 8.09 -0.74 -9.66
CA THR A 664 8.64 0.51 -9.11
C THR A 664 8.67 0.48 -7.58
N TYR A 665 7.65 -0.07 -6.93
CA TYR A 665 7.68 -0.26 -5.47
C TYR A 665 8.73 -1.28 -5.01
N ASP A 666 9.08 -2.28 -5.80
CA ASP A 666 10.17 -3.19 -5.41
C ASP A 666 11.55 -2.52 -5.56
N TYR A 667 11.76 -1.79 -6.66
CA TYR A 667 13.01 -1.08 -6.93
C TYR A 667 13.26 0.08 -5.96
N VAL A 668 12.21 0.79 -5.56
CA VAL A 668 12.29 1.93 -4.65
C VAL A 668 11.57 1.57 -3.34
N SER A 669 12.31 0.91 -2.44
CA SER A 669 11.86 0.59 -1.08
C SER A 669 11.75 1.86 -0.21
N ILE A 670 11.05 1.74 0.92
CA ILE A 670 11.05 2.81 1.93
C ILE A 670 12.51 3.02 2.40
N PRO A 671 13.02 4.25 2.52
CA PRO A 671 14.38 4.52 2.99
C PRO A 671 14.75 3.76 4.26
N LEU A 672 15.91 3.13 4.23
CA LEU A 672 16.36 2.18 5.26
C LEU A 672 16.46 2.85 6.64
N ILE A 673 16.83 4.12 6.66
CA ILE A 673 16.95 4.95 7.86
C ILE A 673 15.67 4.93 8.69
N TYR A 674 14.50 4.99 8.03
CA TYR A 674 13.24 5.03 8.74
C TYR A 674 12.96 3.70 9.47
N THR A 675 13.14 2.58 8.76
CA THR A 675 13.00 1.24 9.34
C THR A 675 14.01 1.01 10.47
N GLN A 676 15.25 1.46 10.31
CA GLN A 676 16.29 1.33 11.33
C GLN A 676 15.99 2.14 12.59
N VAL A 677 15.57 3.42 12.47
CA VAL A 677 15.21 4.28 13.61
C VAL A 677 14.06 3.66 14.42
N VAL A 678 12.99 3.25 13.74
CA VAL A 678 11.80 2.68 14.39
C VAL A 678 12.14 1.35 15.08
N SER A 679 12.88 0.48 14.39
CA SER A 679 13.32 -0.81 14.95
C SER A 679 14.21 -0.60 16.19
N LEU A 680 15.20 0.29 16.08
CA LEU A 680 16.10 0.60 17.19
C LEU A 680 15.33 1.17 18.37
N ALA A 681 14.34 2.05 18.15
CA ALA A 681 13.52 2.61 19.22
C ALA A 681 12.76 1.52 20.00
N VAL A 682 12.09 0.60 19.29
CA VAL A 682 11.33 -0.49 19.91
C VAL A 682 12.26 -1.46 20.66
N TYR A 683 13.34 -1.92 20.03
CA TYR A 683 14.26 -2.87 20.66
C TYR A 683 14.98 -2.26 21.87
N THR A 684 15.42 -1.00 21.76
CA THR A 684 16.09 -0.29 22.87
C THR A 684 15.16 -0.08 24.04
N PHE A 685 13.90 0.29 23.80
CA PHE A 685 12.91 0.42 24.86
C PHE A 685 12.71 -0.90 25.60
N PHE A 686 12.58 -2.03 24.89
CA PHE A 686 12.41 -3.33 25.56
C PHE A 686 13.70 -3.84 26.22
N LEU A 687 14.87 -3.49 25.69
CA LEU A 687 16.15 -3.76 26.36
C LEU A 687 16.24 -2.99 27.69
N ALA A 688 15.86 -1.71 27.69
CA ALA A 688 15.77 -0.93 28.92
C ALA A 688 14.67 -1.46 29.87
N ALA A 689 13.54 -1.94 29.33
CA ALA A 689 12.46 -2.55 30.10
C ALA A 689 12.89 -3.83 30.83
N ILE A 690 13.81 -4.60 30.26
CA ILE A 690 14.36 -5.80 30.89
C ILE A 690 15.03 -5.44 32.21
N LEU A 691 15.75 -4.32 32.28
CA LEU A 691 16.44 -3.88 33.49
C LEU A 691 15.52 -3.02 34.38
N GLY A 692 14.87 -2.00 33.82
CA GLY A 692 14.13 -1.01 34.59
C GLY A 692 12.83 -1.49 35.22
N ARG A 693 12.36 -2.70 34.90
CA ARG A 693 11.13 -3.27 35.48
C ARG A 693 11.38 -4.55 36.26
N GLN A 694 12.60 -4.75 36.73
CA GLN A 694 12.92 -5.84 37.65
C GLN A 694 12.25 -5.60 39.01
N VAL A 695 11.90 -6.69 39.69
CA VAL A 695 11.40 -6.64 41.06
C VAL A 695 12.62 -6.58 41.98
N LEU A 696 12.76 -5.50 42.72
CA LEU A 696 13.89 -5.22 43.61
C LEU A 696 13.45 -5.33 45.07
N ASP A 697 14.36 -5.68 45.98
CA ASP A 697 14.12 -5.60 47.42
C ASP A 697 14.07 -4.12 47.83
N GLN A 698 12.91 -3.65 48.26
CA GLN A 698 12.70 -2.23 48.60
C GLN A 698 12.93 -1.94 50.09
N ASP A 699 13.62 -0.84 50.38
CA ASP A 699 13.58 -0.18 51.70
C ASP A 699 12.17 0.37 52.00
N GLU A 700 11.79 0.44 53.29
CA GLU A 700 10.42 0.74 53.75
C GLU A 700 9.82 2.06 53.19
N GLU A 701 10.65 3.02 52.78
CA GLU A 701 10.22 4.33 52.23
C GLU A 701 9.73 4.25 50.77
N HIS A 702 10.22 3.31 49.96
CA HIS A 702 9.91 3.20 48.53
C HIS A 702 8.73 2.25 48.22
N ARG A 703 8.19 1.57 49.24
CA ARG A 703 7.00 0.67 49.16
C ARG A 703 5.73 1.32 48.63
N VAL A 704 5.65 2.65 48.61
CA VAL A 704 4.45 3.40 48.20
C VAL A 704 4.20 3.32 46.68
N LEU A 705 5.24 3.09 45.86
CA LEU A 705 5.14 3.13 44.40
C LEU A 705 4.81 1.78 43.74
N GLN A 706 5.07 0.65 44.41
CA GLN A 706 4.72 -0.69 43.92
C GLN A 706 4.19 -1.58 45.07
N PRO A 707 2.89 -1.50 45.42
CA PRO A 707 2.33 -2.21 46.57
C PRO A 707 2.14 -3.72 46.36
N ILE A 708 2.51 -4.28 45.21
CA ILE A 708 2.26 -5.69 44.88
C ILE A 708 3.49 -6.28 44.17
N ASP A 709 4.17 -7.23 44.83
CA ASP A 709 5.26 -8.04 44.26
C ASP A 709 4.71 -9.07 43.27
N ILE A 710 4.29 -8.59 42.09
CA ILE A 710 3.86 -9.48 41.01
C ILE A 710 5.10 -9.92 40.23
N TYR A 711 5.67 -11.08 40.57
CA TYR A 711 6.77 -11.73 39.83
C TYR A 711 6.45 -12.01 38.34
N PHE A 712 5.18 -11.90 37.94
CA PHE A 712 4.74 -12.03 36.56
C PHE A 712 4.44 -10.64 35.95
N PRO A 713 5.26 -10.13 35.01
CA PRO A 713 5.16 -8.76 34.51
C PRO A 713 4.05 -8.60 33.44
N MET A 714 2.79 -8.82 33.84
CA MET A 714 1.63 -8.88 32.94
C MET A 714 1.50 -7.64 32.03
N PHE A 715 1.62 -6.44 32.59
CA PHE A 715 1.49 -5.20 31.81
C PHE A 715 2.68 -4.96 30.88
N THR A 716 3.89 -5.36 31.26
CA THR A 716 5.06 -5.31 30.36
C THR A 716 4.90 -6.28 29.21
N ILE A 717 4.37 -7.47 29.45
CA ILE A 717 4.04 -8.45 28.39
C ILE A 717 2.96 -7.86 27.46
N LEU A 718 1.91 -7.22 27.99
CA LEU A 718 0.90 -6.57 27.16
C LEU A 718 1.48 -5.44 26.30
N GLN A 719 2.32 -4.58 26.89
CA GLN A 719 3.03 -3.53 26.14
C GLN A 719 3.95 -4.12 25.07
N PHE A 720 4.64 -5.23 25.37
CA PHE A 720 5.42 -5.98 24.40
C PHE A 720 4.55 -6.45 23.25
N VAL A 721 3.43 -7.11 23.54
CA VAL A 721 2.49 -7.59 22.52
C VAL A 721 2.00 -6.45 21.63
N PHE A 722 1.69 -5.27 22.19
CA PHE A 722 1.23 -4.14 21.39
C PHE A 722 2.35 -3.50 20.56
N TYR A 723 3.48 -3.11 21.14
CA TYR A 723 4.53 -2.39 20.39
C TYR A 723 5.36 -3.31 19.48
N MET A 724 5.80 -4.48 19.98
CA MET A 724 6.47 -5.45 19.11
C MET A 724 5.50 -6.04 18.09
N GLY A 725 4.25 -6.30 18.47
CA GLY A 725 3.22 -6.74 17.52
C GLY A 725 3.02 -5.73 16.39
N TRP A 726 2.94 -4.44 16.72
CA TRP A 726 2.75 -3.40 15.71
C TRP A 726 3.99 -3.22 14.81
N LEU A 727 5.20 -3.33 15.36
CA LEU A 727 6.44 -3.40 14.55
C LEU A 727 6.45 -4.60 13.61
N LYS A 728 6.02 -5.77 14.11
CA LYS A 728 5.94 -6.99 13.30
C LYS A 728 4.88 -6.93 12.22
N VAL A 729 3.75 -6.25 12.46
CA VAL A 729 2.77 -5.97 11.40
C VAL A 729 3.42 -5.15 10.29
N ALA A 730 4.19 -4.11 10.62
CA ALA A 730 4.96 -3.37 9.61
C ALA A 730 6.01 -4.24 8.91
N GLU A 731 6.68 -5.14 9.63
CA GLU A 731 7.67 -6.08 9.06
C GLU A 731 7.06 -7.00 7.99
N ILE A 732 5.84 -7.50 8.21
CA ILE A 732 5.12 -8.32 7.23
C ILE A 732 4.67 -7.47 6.03
N LEU A 733 4.09 -6.30 6.29
CA LEU A 733 3.47 -5.49 5.23
C LEU A 733 4.48 -4.78 4.32
N ILE A 734 5.75 -4.66 4.73
CA ILE A 734 6.78 -3.95 3.95
C ILE A 734 7.06 -4.64 2.60
N ASN A 735 6.97 -5.97 2.56
CA ASN A 735 7.11 -6.76 1.35
C ASN A 735 6.01 -7.85 1.27
N PRO A 736 4.85 -7.52 0.68
CA PRO A 736 3.72 -8.46 0.60
C PRO A 736 3.88 -9.56 -0.46
N PHE A 737 5.05 -9.67 -1.10
CA PHE A 737 5.34 -10.64 -2.17
C PHE A 737 6.29 -11.77 -1.69
N GLY A 738 6.39 -11.94 -0.37
CA GLY A 738 7.22 -12.93 0.31
C GLY A 738 6.62 -14.34 0.38
N ASP A 739 7.08 -15.11 1.38
CA ASP A 739 6.61 -16.48 1.69
C ASP A 739 5.84 -16.57 3.04
N ASP A 740 5.39 -15.45 3.59
CA ASP A 740 4.70 -15.39 4.89
C ASP A 740 3.20 -15.70 4.78
N ASP A 741 2.57 -15.94 5.94
CA ASP A 741 1.16 -16.39 6.01
C ASP A 741 0.16 -15.33 5.46
N ASP A 742 0.52 -14.05 5.53
CA ASP A 742 -0.33 -12.90 5.17
C ASP A 742 0.05 -12.26 3.82
N ASP A 743 1.05 -12.82 3.14
CA ASP A 743 1.50 -12.36 1.83
C ASP A 743 0.46 -12.62 0.74
N PHE A 744 0.58 -11.90 -0.38
CA PHE A 744 -0.33 -12.09 -1.50
C PHE A 744 -0.14 -13.47 -2.13
N GLU A 745 -1.25 -14.20 -2.27
CA GLU A 745 -1.32 -15.48 -2.98
C GLU A 745 -1.22 -15.28 -4.51
N ILE A 746 -0.03 -14.87 -4.98
CA ILE A 746 0.22 -14.53 -6.38
C ILE A 746 0.16 -15.75 -7.28
N ASN A 747 0.62 -16.92 -6.83
CA ASN A 747 0.51 -18.16 -7.61
C ASN A 747 -0.95 -18.53 -7.87
N TRP A 748 -1.82 -18.39 -6.85
CA TRP A 748 -3.26 -18.54 -7.05
C TRP A 748 -3.83 -17.49 -8.01
N LEU A 749 -3.41 -16.23 -7.90
CA LEU A 749 -3.85 -15.17 -8.82
C LEU A 749 -3.43 -15.44 -10.27
N ILE A 750 -2.21 -15.97 -10.49
CA ILE A 750 -1.73 -16.40 -11.80
C ILE A 750 -2.65 -17.49 -12.37
N ASP A 751 -2.90 -18.56 -11.59
CA ASP A 751 -3.74 -19.66 -12.04
C ASP A 751 -5.19 -19.20 -12.27
N LYS A 752 -5.74 -18.34 -11.40
CA LYS A 752 -7.05 -17.71 -11.58
C LYS A 752 -7.09 -16.92 -12.89
N ASN A 753 -6.13 -16.04 -13.14
CA ASN A 753 -6.11 -15.21 -14.34
C ASN A 753 -6.05 -16.07 -15.62
N ILE A 754 -5.30 -17.18 -15.61
CA ILE A 754 -5.25 -18.11 -16.75
C ILE A 754 -6.60 -18.81 -16.93
N GLN A 755 -7.16 -19.39 -15.86
CA GLN A 755 -8.44 -20.09 -15.89
C GLN A 755 -9.59 -19.19 -16.35
N MET A 756 -9.74 -18.03 -15.70
CA MET A 756 -10.78 -17.05 -16.03
C MET A 756 -10.61 -16.51 -17.45
N GLY A 757 -9.37 -16.18 -17.83
CA GLY A 757 -9.05 -15.72 -19.17
C GLY A 757 -9.52 -16.72 -20.23
N TYR A 758 -9.15 -18.00 -20.10
CA TYR A 758 -9.52 -19.03 -21.06
C TYR A 758 -11.01 -19.39 -21.02
N ALA A 759 -11.63 -19.43 -19.85
CA ALA A 759 -13.07 -19.65 -19.73
C ALA A 759 -13.88 -18.57 -20.45
N ILE A 760 -13.51 -17.28 -20.30
CA ILE A 760 -14.23 -16.17 -20.93
C ILE A 760 -14.04 -16.15 -22.45
N VAL A 761 -12.82 -16.38 -22.95
CA VAL A 761 -12.54 -16.27 -24.40
C VAL A 761 -12.84 -17.53 -25.21
N ASP A 762 -13.08 -18.67 -24.55
CA ASP A 762 -13.28 -19.96 -25.21
C ASP A 762 -14.58 -20.65 -24.77
N GLU A 763 -14.77 -20.90 -23.47
CA GLU A 763 -15.92 -21.67 -22.98
C GLU A 763 -17.23 -20.89 -23.04
N VAL A 764 -17.23 -19.65 -22.55
CA VAL A 764 -18.41 -18.78 -22.49
C VAL A 764 -18.63 -18.04 -23.81
N HIS A 765 -17.59 -17.96 -24.65
CA HIS A 765 -17.63 -17.22 -25.91
C HIS A 765 -18.78 -17.69 -26.81
N LEU A 766 -19.76 -16.80 -27.02
CA LEU A 766 -20.97 -17.03 -27.81
C LEU A 766 -21.83 -18.23 -27.36
N ARG A 767 -21.58 -18.81 -26.18
CA ARG A 767 -22.37 -19.89 -25.60
C ARG A 767 -23.40 -19.33 -24.63
N ILE A 768 -24.54 -18.91 -25.17
CA ILE A 768 -25.63 -18.31 -24.39
C ILE A 768 -26.61 -19.43 -23.97
N PRO A 769 -26.99 -19.53 -22.68
CA PRO A 769 -28.08 -20.40 -22.25
C PRO A 769 -29.38 -20.09 -23.02
N LYS A 770 -30.29 -21.07 -23.13
CA LYS A 770 -31.58 -20.84 -23.80
C LYS A 770 -32.31 -19.67 -23.14
N MET A 771 -32.69 -18.68 -23.94
CA MET A 771 -33.51 -17.55 -23.47
C MET A 771 -34.89 -18.08 -23.07
N VAL A 772 -35.19 -18.01 -21.78
CA VAL A 772 -36.49 -18.36 -21.21
C VAL A 772 -37.08 -17.09 -20.60
N LYS A 773 -38.40 -16.95 -20.70
CA LYS A 773 -39.14 -15.89 -20.01
C LYS A 773 -38.82 -15.97 -18.53
N ASP A 774 -38.33 -14.88 -17.95
CA ASP A 774 -38.07 -14.82 -16.52
C ASP A 774 -39.40 -14.93 -15.73
N GLN A 775 -39.29 -15.21 -14.44
CA GLN A 775 -40.46 -15.39 -13.56
C GLN A 775 -41.36 -14.14 -13.45
N PHE A 776 -40.84 -12.96 -13.79
CA PHE A 776 -41.52 -11.69 -13.78
C PHE A 776 -41.88 -11.19 -15.18
N TRP A 777 -41.75 -12.01 -16.23
CA TRP A 777 -41.98 -11.61 -17.62
C TRP A 777 -43.37 -10.98 -17.88
N LYS A 778 -44.36 -11.28 -17.03
CA LYS A 778 -45.73 -10.72 -17.10
C LYS A 778 -45.92 -9.47 -16.24
N GLU A 779 -44.97 -9.11 -15.40
CA GLU A 779 -45.00 -7.96 -14.49
C GLU A 779 -44.05 -6.86 -14.97
N VAL A 780 -44.52 -5.61 -15.06
CA VAL A 780 -43.70 -4.48 -15.53
C VAL A 780 -42.65 -4.08 -14.49
N ILE A 781 -42.97 -4.22 -13.19
CA ILE A 781 -42.07 -3.96 -12.06
C ILE A 781 -42.31 -5.07 -11.03
N PRO A 782 -41.32 -5.95 -10.76
CA PRO A 782 -41.47 -6.96 -9.72
C PRO A 782 -41.57 -6.29 -8.35
N LYS A 783 -42.63 -6.61 -7.59
CA LYS A 783 -42.92 -5.91 -6.32
C LYS A 783 -41.88 -6.23 -5.24
N ILE A 784 -41.46 -7.50 -5.10
CA ILE A 784 -40.46 -7.99 -4.13
C ILE A 784 -39.84 -9.30 -4.66
N LEU A 785 -38.52 -9.48 -4.52
CA LEU A 785 -37.84 -10.76 -4.82
C LEU A 785 -38.24 -11.83 -3.79
N PRO A 786 -38.61 -13.06 -4.19
CA PRO A 786 -38.96 -14.11 -3.25
C PRO A 786 -37.74 -14.53 -2.40
N TYR A 787 -37.89 -14.54 -1.08
CA TYR A 787 -36.90 -15.10 -0.16
C TYR A 787 -36.97 -16.65 -0.17
N GLY A 788 -35.82 -17.30 0.01
CA GLY A 788 -35.67 -18.77 -0.12
C GLY A 788 -36.46 -19.61 0.90
N GLU A 789 -37.12 -18.99 1.88
CA GLU A 789 -38.01 -19.65 2.83
C GLU A 789 -39.25 -18.76 3.05
N GLU A 790 -40.45 -19.31 2.85
CA GLU A 790 -41.76 -18.65 3.04
C GLU A 790 -42.06 -18.21 4.51
N LYS A 791 -41.10 -18.31 5.43
CA LYS A 791 -41.34 -18.10 6.86
C LYS A 791 -41.13 -16.68 7.40
N ASP A 792 -40.54 -15.76 6.63
CA ASP A 792 -40.29 -14.39 7.12
C ASP A 792 -41.12 -13.33 6.37
N MET A 793 -42.42 -13.56 6.23
CA MET A 793 -43.36 -12.53 5.77
C MET A 793 -43.99 -11.78 6.97
N ASN A 794 -43.28 -10.77 7.48
CA ASN A 794 -43.89 -9.61 8.14
C ASN A 794 -43.56 -8.36 7.33
N LEU A 795 -44.33 -8.13 6.27
CA LEU A 795 -44.14 -7.06 5.29
C LEU A 795 -44.61 -5.66 5.76
N GLU A 796 -44.73 -5.42 7.06
CA GLU A 796 -45.10 -4.08 7.57
C GLU A 796 -43.92 -3.10 7.68
N HIS A 797 -42.67 -3.57 7.51
CA HIS A 797 -41.47 -2.76 7.73
C HIS A 797 -40.56 -2.65 6.49
N ALA A 798 -41.13 -2.39 5.31
CA ALA A 798 -40.32 -1.77 4.27
C ALA A 798 -39.87 -0.37 4.76
N PRO A 799 -38.58 0.01 4.68
CA PRO A 799 -38.14 1.33 5.13
C PRO A 799 -38.91 2.38 4.33
N ARG A 800 -39.76 3.16 5.00
CA ARG A 800 -40.47 4.28 4.38
C ARG A 800 -39.41 5.23 3.84
N VAL A 801 -39.43 5.46 2.52
CA VAL A 801 -38.69 6.57 1.90
C VAL A 801 -39.09 7.83 2.64
N LEU A 802 -38.14 8.47 3.32
CA LEU A 802 -38.36 9.72 4.05
C LEU A 802 -38.83 10.78 3.05
N ASP A 803 -40.10 11.16 3.17
CA ASP A 803 -40.69 12.24 2.40
C ASP A 803 -39.95 13.55 2.76
N PRO A 804 -39.26 14.22 1.83
CA PRO A 804 -38.35 15.33 2.13
C PRO A 804 -39.04 16.57 2.71
N LYS A 805 -40.38 16.54 2.85
CA LYS A 805 -41.19 17.60 3.46
C LYS A 805 -41.60 17.34 4.91
N LYS A 806 -41.17 16.24 5.54
CA LYS A 806 -41.47 15.96 6.96
C LYS A 806 -40.23 16.10 7.85
N PRO A 807 -40.28 16.91 8.93
CA PRO A 807 -39.15 17.04 9.85
C PRO A 807 -38.89 15.73 10.61
N LEU A 808 -37.62 15.41 10.80
CA LEU A 808 -37.10 14.09 11.21
C LEU A 808 -37.30 13.70 12.68
N PHE A 809 -38.10 14.42 13.46
CA PHE A 809 -38.31 14.12 14.87
C PHE A 809 -39.79 14.24 15.24
N HIS A 810 -40.43 13.09 15.50
CA HIS A 810 -41.70 13.03 16.20
C HIS A 810 -41.37 13.01 17.70
N ILE A 811 -41.51 14.14 18.39
CA ILE A 811 -41.50 14.16 19.86
C ILE A 811 -42.81 13.49 20.29
N GLU A 812 -42.74 12.33 20.95
CA GLU A 812 -43.89 11.74 21.62
C GLU A 812 -44.41 12.70 22.68
N LYS A 813 -45.67 13.13 22.54
CA LYS A 813 -46.38 13.87 23.59
C LYS A 813 -46.57 12.95 24.79
N PHE A 814 -45.68 13.01 25.77
CA PHE A 814 -45.96 12.51 27.11
C PHE A 814 -47.09 13.34 27.71
N SER A 815 -48.30 12.75 27.84
CA SER A 815 -49.38 13.33 28.64
C SER A 815 -49.44 12.62 29.99
N TRP A 816 -49.08 13.33 31.05
CA TRP A 816 -49.30 12.87 32.42
C TRP A 816 -50.72 13.26 32.85
N ARG A 817 -51.50 12.33 33.43
CA ARG A 817 -52.75 12.65 34.15
C ARG A 817 -52.42 12.75 35.63
N GLY A 818 -52.54 13.95 36.19
CA GLY A 818 -52.74 14.10 37.63
C GLY A 818 -54.20 13.79 37.99
N ASP A 819 -54.46 13.41 39.24
CA ASP A 819 -55.74 12.89 39.76
C ASP A 819 -56.94 13.86 39.68
N ASP A 820 -56.73 15.10 39.22
CA ASP A 820 -57.76 16.13 39.22
C ASP A 820 -58.32 16.41 37.81
N GLY A 821 -58.57 15.38 37.01
CA GLY A 821 -59.55 15.38 35.90
C GLY A 821 -59.53 16.51 34.83
N LYS A 822 -58.52 17.38 34.73
CA LYS A 822 -58.43 18.45 33.72
C LYS A 822 -57.07 18.46 33.00
N LYS A 823 -57.11 18.40 31.66
CA LYS A 823 -55.95 18.54 30.77
C LYS A 823 -55.58 20.02 30.60
N ASN A 824 -54.38 20.42 31.03
CA ASN A 824 -53.79 21.72 30.69
C ASN A 824 -52.49 21.48 29.90
N GLU A 825 -52.49 21.78 28.60
CA GLU A 825 -51.36 21.52 27.66
C GLU A 825 -50.27 22.62 27.63
N ASN A 826 -50.35 23.70 28.43
CA ASN A 826 -49.60 24.94 28.13
C ASN A 826 -48.55 25.43 29.15
N GLN A 827 -48.06 24.62 30.08
CA GLN A 827 -47.03 25.08 31.04
C GLN A 827 -45.58 24.62 30.75
N PHE A 828 -45.37 23.54 29.99
CA PHE A 828 -44.02 23.00 29.77
C PHE A 828 -43.16 23.87 28.82
N TRP A 829 -43.76 24.43 27.77
CA TRP A 829 -43.01 25.14 26.72
C TRP A 829 -42.58 26.56 27.09
N ASN A 830 -43.21 27.18 28.10
CA ASN A 830 -42.86 28.54 28.54
C ASN A 830 -41.66 28.60 29.50
N GLN A 831 -41.19 27.45 30.02
CA GLN A 831 -39.99 27.39 30.88
C GLN A 831 -38.72 26.98 30.12
N VAL A 832 -38.83 26.31 28.96
CA VAL A 832 -37.67 25.76 28.22
C VAL A 832 -37.14 26.74 27.17
N LEU A 833 -37.98 27.59 26.58
CA LEU A 833 -37.56 28.55 25.55
C LEU A 833 -37.47 29.96 26.14
N GLY A 834 -36.33 30.20 26.80
CA GLY A 834 -35.89 31.53 27.20
C GLY A 834 -35.84 32.50 26.01
N ARG A 835 -36.25 33.74 26.30
CA ARG A 835 -36.28 34.91 25.41
C ARG A 835 -35.07 35.03 24.48
N GLY A 836 -35.32 35.28 23.19
CA GLY A 836 -34.26 35.71 22.27
C GLY A 836 -34.73 36.05 20.86
N MET A 837 -34.99 37.34 20.63
CA MET A 837 -34.96 38.05 19.34
C MET A 837 -36.10 37.86 18.33
N HIS A 838 -37.02 38.83 18.38
CA HIS A 838 -37.72 39.38 17.22
C HIS A 838 -36.76 39.95 16.18
N GLY A 839 -37.08 39.77 14.89
CA GLY A 839 -36.42 40.51 13.82
C GLY A 839 -36.90 40.12 12.42
N ARG A 840 -38.07 40.65 12.03
CA ARG A 840 -38.63 40.60 10.67
C ARG A 840 -37.60 41.07 9.62
N THR A 841 -37.57 40.44 8.44
CA THR A 841 -37.88 41.13 7.17
C THR A 841 -38.07 40.14 6.02
N ARG A 842 -39.20 40.31 5.33
CA ARG A 842 -39.49 39.77 3.99
C ARG A 842 -38.66 40.53 2.96
N SER A 843 -38.15 39.84 1.94
CA SER A 843 -38.21 40.30 0.54
C SER A 843 -37.75 39.20 -0.41
N THR A 844 -38.68 38.79 -1.26
CA THR A 844 -38.54 38.28 -2.63
C THR A 844 -37.21 38.57 -3.33
N ARG A 845 -36.54 37.57 -3.90
CA ARG A 845 -36.71 37.06 -5.28
C ARG A 845 -36.02 35.72 -5.44
#